data_AF-A0A2E3HUZ6-F1
#
_entry.id   AF-A0A2E3HUZ6-F1
#
_cell.length_a   1.000
_cell.length_b   1.000
_cell.length_c   1.000
_cell.angle_alpha   90.00
_cell.angle_beta   90.00
_cell.angle_gamma   90.00
#
_symmetry.space_group_name_H-M   'P 1'
#
loop_
_entity.id
_entity.type
_entity.pdbx_description
1 polymer ?
#
loop_
_entity_poly.entity_id
_entity_poly.type
_entity_poly.pdbx_seq_one_letter_code
_entity_poly.pdbx_strand_id
1 'polypeptide(L)'
;MKRLNLLLIFILAFQVFMVKAMANDELSPITFNGFEEDFHRVNDAVQMLAELGAGYEAARVLEAIALRADDTDFGNEARHILNEWGITTDIVRKGDIKDINAKIAKARQKLHRRHSNVAHVRNLIELGVYAEAAHLLRQEGVKTDKGVTERKWGEILHRYHLPIELLYNQAEDVNNELLKALRAGHKQNQLRFQIRLLRAIDPESSEIAETIFRHSESHRRDEDHDRHRRPFEIWVEGRDDEPKENESEFKIEELIPRVVNHAINIANVNKLSARILATLVTEVDPNSKSTDKVSALIKKLSILTTNKLGSRIVTKEGKGADLFGTKQVRSYHIELSDSAIQQLHEDPKHYVRATFREGDDVYKEVGVRLKGGHGSFRMLDGNSKAAFTIKFNHFVKGQRFHGLRRIILNNAVQDPTYMCEYIGYGLFRDAGVPAPRIGYATVAVNQEPYGLYVQVEAVSSDFLKRWYSKTEGNLYEGSFRDVVEWRELDLDSNQGRENRRDLRRLAKSIEKADDNNPWESLADYVDLGNFTRFIALEQLVNHWDGYTQTNNYRMYYNPETKKFEFFPHGADQLFQDVRGNIFRDQRGILSRALIQTDSGNQRYCQMMKQLLEQVWDESKIKSRIAETYRLIHPYIATDLEKGHRVEEFEESIRRMLRFIDARRYAVLSQLQSSEQSPSWREYRRSGFHSYLMHY
;
A
#
# COMPACT_ATOMS: atom_id res chain seq x y z
N MET A 1 -20.20 24.74 -5.19
CA MET A 1 -20.65 23.82 -6.27
C MET A 1 -20.52 22.33 -5.93
N LYS A 2 -19.43 21.82 -5.32
CA LYS A 2 -19.31 20.39 -4.94
C LYS A 2 -20.35 19.85 -3.94
N ARG A 3 -20.85 20.70 -3.02
CA ARG A 3 -21.91 20.31 -2.07
C ARG A 3 -23.32 20.21 -2.69
N LEU A 4 -23.54 20.81 -3.86
CA LEU A 4 -24.82 20.68 -4.59
C LEU A 4 -24.91 19.33 -5.31
N ASN A 5 -23.77 18.80 -5.78
CA ASN A 5 -23.70 17.51 -6.49
C ASN A 5 -23.91 16.29 -5.57
N LEU A 6 -23.38 16.32 -4.34
CA LEU A 6 -23.69 15.27 -3.37
C LEU A 6 -25.17 15.28 -2.97
N LEU A 7 -25.79 16.46 -2.88
CA LEU A 7 -27.21 16.61 -2.59
C LEU A 7 -28.06 16.04 -3.73
N LEU A 8 -27.68 16.25 -4.99
CA LEU A 8 -28.38 15.73 -6.16
C LEU A 8 -28.30 14.19 -6.27
N ILE A 9 -27.11 13.62 -5.99
CA ILE A 9 -26.91 12.16 -5.93
C ILE A 9 -27.70 11.56 -4.77
N PHE A 10 -27.74 12.24 -3.62
CA PHE A 10 -28.60 11.83 -2.50
C PHE A 10 -30.08 11.93 -2.87
N ILE A 11 -30.52 12.98 -3.56
CA ILE A 11 -31.92 13.17 -4.00
C ILE A 11 -32.32 12.10 -5.01
N LEU A 12 -31.47 11.76 -5.97
CA LEU A 12 -31.73 10.69 -6.95
C LEU A 12 -31.75 9.31 -6.29
N ALA A 13 -30.79 9.01 -5.41
CA ALA A 13 -30.77 7.77 -4.66
C ALA A 13 -31.96 7.66 -3.68
N PHE A 14 -32.36 8.78 -3.05
CA PHE A 14 -33.49 8.87 -2.13
C PHE A 14 -34.84 8.80 -2.86
N GLN A 15 -34.96 9.36 -4.07
CA GLN A 15 -36.15 9.19 -4.92
C GLN A 15 -36.32 7.73 -5.36
N VAL A 16 -35.24 7.04 -5.74
CA VAL A 16 -35.28 5.61 -6.06
C VAL A 16 -35.63 4.76 -4.83
N PHE A 17 -35.14 5.13 -3.64
CA PHE A 17 -35.46 4.43 -2.39
C PHE A 17 -36.90 4.66 -1.92
N MET A 18 -37.44 5.88 -2.09
CA MET A 18 -38.85 6.22 -1.79
C MET A 18 -39.84 5.52 -2.72
N VAL A 19 -39.47 5.26 -3.98
CA VAL A 19 -40.33 4.52 -4.94
C VAL A 19 -40.51 3.05 -4.50
N LYS A 20 -39.65 2.50 -3.64
CA LYS A 20 -39.86 1.17 -3.04
C LYS A 20 -40.97 1.15 -1.97
N ALA A 21 -41.41 2.32 -1.50
CA ALA A 21 -42.46 2.46 -0.49
C ALA A 21 -43.85 2.77 -1.06
N MET A 22 -43.97 3.09 -2.36
CA MET A 22 -45.24 3.45 -2.97
C MET A 22 -45.44 2.68 -4.28
N ALA A 23 -46.31 1.68 -4.23
CA ALA A 23 -46.85 1.01 -5.40
C ALA A 23 -47.65 2.01 -6.26
N ASN A 24 -47.56 1.82 -7.58
CA ASN A 24 -48.29 2.53 -8.64
C ASN A 24 -48.11 4.05 -8.67
N ASP A 25 -47.08 4.54 -9.38
CA ASP A 25 -47.21 5.74 -10.23
C ASP A 25 -46.00 5.86 -11.18
N GLU A 26 -46.27 6.35 -12.40
CA GLU A 26 -45.30 6.54 -13.48
C GLU A 26 -44.19 7.54 -13.09
N LEU A 27 -42.93 7.20 -13.41
CA LEU A 27 -41.76 8.07 -13.23
C LEU A 27 -41.94 9.40 -14.00
N SER A 28 -41.78 10.52 -13.30
CA SER A 28 -41.78 11.86 -13.90
C SER A 28 -40.72 12.00 -15.02
N PRO A 29 -40.95 12.82 -16.07
CA PRO A 29 -40.03 12.93 -17.19
C PRO A 29 -38.73 13.61 -16.77
N ILE A 30 -37.62 12.86 -16.79
CA ILE A 30 -36.26 13.39 -16.74
C ILE A 30 -35.97 13.94 -18.14
N THR A 31 -35.91 15.27 -18.28
CA THR A 31 -35.44 15.95 -19.49
C THR A 31 -33.91 16.07 -19.42
N PHE A 32 -33.22 15.38 -20.34
CA PHE A 32 -31.79 15.54 -20.56
C PHE A 32 -31.56 16.76 -21.47
N ASN A 33 -30.99 17.85 -20.95
CA ASN A 33 -30.75 19.07 -21.71
C ASN A 33 -29.44 19.03 -22.56
N GLY A 34 -28.98 17.83 -22.95
CA GLY A 34 -27.99 17.67 -24.01
C GLY A 34 -26.51 17.94 -23.69
N PHE A 35 -26.08 17.90 -22.42
CA PHE A 35 -24.65 18.00 -22.08
C PHE A 35 -24.03 16.62 -21.80
N GLU A 36 -22.90 16.33 -22.44
CA GLU A 36 -22.11 15.09 -22.33
C GLU A 36 -21.73 14.75 -20.87
N GLU A 37 -21.50 15.77 -20.03
CA GLU A 37 -21.22 15.61 -18.59
C GLU A 37 -22.38 14.99 -17.78
N ASP A 38 -23.64 15.24 -18.17
CA ASP A 38 -24.80 14.74 -17.41
C ASP A 38 -25.01 13.25 -17.64
N PHE A 39 -24.73 12.74 -18.84
CA PHE A 39 -24.78 11.32 -19.14
C PHE A 39 -23.68 10.54 -18.41
N HIS A 40 -22.45 11.07 -18.34
CA HIS A 40 -21.37 10.45 -17.59
C HIS A 40 -21.73 10.26 -16.11
N ARG A 41 -22.31 11.27 -15.47
CA ARG A 41 -22.75 11.19 -14.06
C ARG A 41 -23.88 10.17 -13.86
N VAL A 42 -24.80 10.09 -14.81
CA VAL A 42 -25.88 9.11 -14.76
C VAL A 42 -25.35 7.69 -14.97
N ASN A 43 -24.41 7.49 -15.89
CA ASN A 43 -23.74 6.21 -16.08
C ASN A 43 -22.99 5.79 -14.80
N ASP A 44 -22.23 6.69 -14.16
CA ASP A 44 -21.55 6.39 -12.89
C ASP A 44 -22.53 5.94 -11.79
N ALA A 45 -23.69 6.61 -11.67
CA ALA A 45 -24.73 6.24 -10.73
C ALA A 45 -25.36 4.88 -11.05
N VAL A 46 -25.62 4.59 -12.34
CA VAL A 46 -26.11 3.30 -12.83
C VAL A 46 -25.13 2.17 -12.50
N GLN A 47 -23.84 2.39 -12.75
CA GLN A 47 -22.80 1.42 -12.41
C GLN A 47 -22.75 1.19 -10.89
N MET A 48 -22.79 2.25 -10.07
CA MET A 48 -22.80 2.12 -8.61
C MET A 48 -24.03 1.36 -8.08
N LEU A 49 -25.22 1.65 -8.60
CA LEU A 49 -26.45 0.92 -8.22
C LEU A 49 -26.32 -0.57 -8.52
N ALA A 50 -25.80 -0.92 -9.70
CA ALA A 50 -25.54 -2.30 -10.04
C ALA A 50 -24.44 -2.94 -9.16
N GLU A 51 -23.52 -2.17 -8.54
CA GLU A 51 -22.47 -2.70 -7.64
C GLU A 51 -23.06 -3.07 -6.30
N LEU A 52 -24.00 -2.26 -5.84
CA LEU A 52 -24.70 -2.41 -4.57
C LEU A 52 -25.82 -3.47 -4.64
N GLY A 53 -25.89 -4.25 -5.72
CA GLY A 53 -26.90 -5.31 -5.90
C GLY A 53 -28.27 -4.81 -6.37
N ALA A 54 -28.40 -3.51 -6.72
CA ALA A 54 -29.61 -2.93 -7.30
C ALA A 54 -29.56 -2.94 -8.84
N GLY A 55 -29.17 -4.08 -9.44
CA GLY A 55 -28.96 -4.21 -10.88
C GLY A 55 -30.22 -3.93 -11.71
N TYR A 56 -31.38 -4.39 -11.25
CA TYR A 56 -32.65 -4.16 -11.95
C TYR A 56 -33.01 -2.67 -12.06
N GLU A 57 -32.81 -1.88 -10.99
CA GLU A 57 -33.08 -0.43 -11.04
C GLU A 57 -32.08 0.29 -11.94
N ALA A 58 -30.81 -0.11 -11.91
CA ALA A 58 -29.81 0.37 -12.85
C ALA A 58 -30.21 0.07 -14.32
N ALA A 59 -30.73 -1.13 -14.60
CA ALA A 59 -31.20 -1.50 -15.93
C ALA A 59 -32.45 -0.73 -16.36
N ARG A 60 -33.37 -0.39 -15.44
CA ARG A 60 -34.52 0.47 -15.72
C ARG A 60 -34.12 1.90 -16.09
N VAL A 61 -33.10 2.44 -15.42
CA VAL A 61 -32.58 3.77 -15.77
C VAL A 61 -31.99 3.76 -17.18
N LEU A 62 -31.19 2.76 -17.53
CA LEU A 62 -30.62 2.62 -18.88
C LEU A 62 -31.71 2.40 -19.94
N GLU A 63 -32.73 1.60 -19.63
CA GLU A 63 -33.85 1.35 -20.53
C GLU A 63 -34.63 2.63 -20.82
N ALA A 64 -34.93 3.42 -19.78
CA ALA A 64 -35.58 4.71 -19.93
C ALA A 64 -34.76 5.68 -20.80
N ILE A 65 -33.43 5.71 -20.64
CA ILE A 65 -32.53 6.53 -21.47
C ILE A 65 -32.53 6.04 -22.92
N ALA A 66 -32.37 4.73 -23.12
CA ALA A 66 -32.35 4.12 -24.44
C ALA A 66 -33.59 4.49 -25.26
N LEU A 67 -34.77 4.50 -24.63
CA LEU A 67 -36.04 4.76 -25.31
C LEU A 67 -36.35 6.25 -25.50
N ARG A 68 -35.98 7.10 -24.53
CA ARG A 68 -36.28 8.54 -24.59
C ARG A 68 -35.28 9.31 -25.43
N ALA A 69 -34.09 8.75 -25.65
CA ALA A 69 -33.00 9.36 -26.40
C ALA A 69 -32.56 8.46 -27.58
N ASP A 70 -33.51 7.77 -28.23
CA ASP A 70 -33.30 6.70 -29.21
C ASP A 70 -32.27 7.03 -30.29
N ASP A 71 -32.37 8.23 -30.87
CA ASP A 71 -31.52 8.71 -31.97
C ASP A 71 -30.30 9.52 -31.51
N THR A 72 -29.86 9.34 -30.27
CA THR A 72 -28.71 10.07 -29.71
C THR A 72 -27.59 9.09 -29.33
N ASP A 73 -26.36 9.62 -29.24
CA ASP A 73 -25.22 8.87 -28.72
C ASP A 73 -25.49 8.30 -27.32
N PHE A 74 -26.23 9.04 -26.49
CA PHE A 74 -26.64 8.61 -25.15
C PHE A 74 -27.59 7.41 -25.16
N GLY A 75 -28.58 7.41 -26.06
CA GLY A 75 -29.50 6.27 -26.22
C GLY A 75 -28.79 5.04 -26.75
N ASN A 76 -27.86 5.22 -27.69
CA ASN A 76 -27.03 4.15 -28.22
C ASN A 76 -26.09 3.56 -27.16
N GLU A 77 -25.44 4.40 -26.36
CA GLU A 77 -24.57 3.97 -25.26
C GLU A 77 -25.37 3.24 -24.17
N ALA A 78 -26.56 3.72 -23.83
CA ALA A 78 -27.42 3.02 -22.87
C ALA A 78 -27.84 1.61 -23.34
N ARG A 79 -28.16 1.45 -24.64
CA ARG A 79 -28.38 0.12 -25.24
C ARG A 79 -27.13 -0.73 -25.23
N HIS A 80 -25.98 -0.12 -25.49
CA HIS A 80 -24.70 -0.82 -25.47
C HIS A 80 -24.45 -1.44 -24.09
N ILE A 81 -24.61 -0.68 -23.01
CA ILE A 81 -24.43 -1.15 -21.64
C ILE A 81 -25.44 -2.27 -21.29
N LEU A 82 -26.70 -2.13 -21.67
CA LEU A 82 -27.71 -3.19 -21.49
C LEU A 82 -27.29 -4.48 -22.22
N ASN A 83 -26.84 -4.36 -23.47
CA ASN A 83 -26.37 -5.49 -24.27
C ASN A 83 -25.13 -6.14 -23.65
N GLU A 84 -24.20 -5.36 -23.08
CA GLU A 84 -23.06 -5.89 -22.33
C GLU A 84 -23.49 -6.68 -21.09
N TRP A 85 -24.59 -6.28 -20.45
CA TRP A 85 -25.22 -7.02 -19.35
C TRP A 85 -26.03 -8.25 -19.81
N GLY A 86 -26.11 -8.48 -21.12
CA GLY A 86 -26.86 -9.59 -21.71
C GLY A 86 -28.38 -9.42 -21.57
N ILE A 87 -28.86 -8.17 -21.50
CA ILE A 87 -30.28 -7.83 -21.40
C ILE A 87 -30.65 -6.77 -22.44
N THR A 88 -31.87 -6.82 -22.94
CA THR A 88 -32.42 -5.83 -23.87
C THR A 88 -33.48 -4.98 -23.15
N THR A 89 -33.88 -3.86 -23.73
CA THR A 89 -34.99 -3.03 -23.21
C THR A 89 -36.28 -3.85 -23.03
N ASP A 90 -36.57 -4.77 -23.94
CA ASP A 90 -37.70 -5.71 -23.80
C ASP A 90 -37.56 -6.66 -22.60
N ILE A 91 -36.35 -7.18 -22.35
CA ILE A 91 -36.08 -8.04 -21.19
C ILE A 91 -36.26 -7.24 -19.90
N VAL A 92 -35.83 -5.97 -19.85
CA VAL A 92 -36.01 -5.12 -18.67
C VAL A 92 -37.50 -4.89 -18.35
N ARG A 93 -38.34 -4.70 -19.38
CA ARG A 93 -39.78 -4.45 -19.23
C ARG A 93 -40.60 -5.70 -18.86
N LYS A 94 -40.27 -6.85 -19.45
CA LYS A 94 -41.12 -8.06 -19.41
C LYS A 94 -40.49 -9.23 -18.67
N GLY A 95 -39.22 -9.13 -18.31
CA GLY A 95 -38.45 -10.20 -17.69
C GLY A 95 -38.66 -10.29 -16.18
N ASP A 96 -38.20 -11.41 -15.62
CA ASP A 96 -38.19 -11.64 -14.19
C ASP A 96 -37.03 -10.89 -13.50
N ILE A 97 -37.33 -10.19 -12.40
CA ILE A 97 -36.35 -9.36 -11.67
C ILE A 97 -35.16 -10.18 -11.17
N LYS A 98 -35.38 -11.42 -10.74
CA LYS A 98 -34.32 -12.29 -10.22
C LYS A 98 -33.40 -12.74 -11.35
N ASP A 99 -33.95 -13.10 -12.51
CA ASP A 99 -33.15 -13.42 -13.71
C ASP A 99 -32.36 -12.20 -14.22
N ILE A 100 -32.97 -11.01 -14.27
CA ILE A 100 -32.28 -9.78 -14.68
C ILE A 100 -31.12 -9.46 -13.73
N ASN A 101 -31.35 -9.48 -12.42
CA ASN A 101 -30.29 -9.27 -11.44
C ASN A 101 -29.18 -10.34 -11.54
N ALA A 102 -29.54 -11.60 -11.79
CA ALA A 102 -28.55 -12.67 -11.98
C ALA A 102 -27.72 -12.48 -13.26
N LYS A 103 -28.34 -12.05 -14.36
CA LYS A 103 -27.64 -11.72 -15.62
C LYS A 103 -26.68 -10.55 -15.44
N ILE A 104 -27.15 -9.47 -14.81
CA ILE A 104 -26.31 -8.30 -14.52
C ILE A 104 -25.16 -8.71 -13.59
N ALA A 105 -25.43 -9.42 -12.49
CA ALA A 105 -24.38 -9.90 -11.58
C ALA A 105 -23.34 -10.77 -12.31
N LYS A 106 -23.77 -11.66 -13.20
CA LYS A 106 -22.88 -12.52 -14.01
C LYS A 106 -22.07 -11.73 -15.03
N ALA A 107 -22.70 -10.79 -15.74
CA ALA A 107 -22.03 -9.93 -16.71
C ALA A 107 -20.98 -9.06 -16.00
N ARG A 108 -21.33 -8.53 -14.83
CA ARG A 108 -20.40 -7.78 -13.98
C ARG A 108 -19.28 -8.67 -13.48
N GLN A 109 -19.55 -9.86 -12.98
CA GLN A 109 -18.50 -10.80 -12.57
C GLN A 109 -17.53 -11.08 -13.73
N LYS A 110 -18.04 -11.22 -14.96
CA LYS A 110 -17.21 -11.37 -16.16
C LYS A 110 -16.38 -10.11 -16.47
N LEU A 111 -16.95 -8.92 -16.32
CA LEU A 111 -16.24 -7.65 -16.50
C LEU A 111 -15.16 -7.45 -15.44
N HIS A 112 -15.47 -7.74 -14.18
CA HIS A 112 -14.53 -7.70 -13.06
C HIS A 112 -13.34 -8.64 -13.31
N ARG A 113 -13.60 -9.89 -13.71
CA ARG A 113 -12.55 -10.84 -14.12
C ARG A 113 -11.71 -10.36 -15.31
N ARG A 114 -12.28 -9.60 -16.24
CA ARG A 114 -11.50 -9.00 -17.34
C ARG A 114 -10.57 -7.91 -16.80
N HIS A 115 -11.09 -7.00 -15.98
CA HIS A 115 -10.32 -5.92 -15.39
C HIS A 115 -9.25 -6.43 -14.41
N SER A 116 -9.52 -7.48 -13.64
CA SER A 116 -8.54 -8.12 -12.76
C SER A 116 -7.36 -8.68 -13.56
N ASN A 117 -7.59 -9.28 -14.73
CA ASN A 117 -6.52 -9.82 -15.57
C ASN A 117 -5.62 -8.70 -16.15
N VAL A 118 -6.21 -7.58 -16.56
CA VAL A 118 -5.46 -6.40 -17.01
C VAL A 118 -4.64 -5.83 -15.86
N ALA A 119 -5.25 -5.71 -14.68
CA ALA A 119 -4.59 -5.25 -13.47
C ALA A 119 -3.44 -6.16 -13.02
N HIS A 120 -3.64 -7.47 -13.12
CA HIS A 120 -2.66 -8.51 -12.81
C HIS A 120 -1.43 -8.40 -13.71
N VAL A 121 -1.62 -8.36 -15.04
CA VAL A 121 -0.52 -8.20 -16.00
C VAL A 121 0.23 -6.88 -15.78
N ARG A 122 -0.49 -5.77 -15.56
CA ARG A 122 0.13 -4.49 -15.21
C ARG A 122 1.01 -4.63 -13.98
N ASN A 123 0.48 -5.20 -12.90
CA ASN A 123 1.22 -5.34 -11.64
C ASN A 123 2.45 -6.24 -11.81
N LEU A 124 2.36 -7.33 -12.58
CA LEU A 124 3.52 -8.16 -12.94
C LEU A 124 4.60 -7.34 -13.68
N ILE A 125 4.21 -6.47 -14.62
CA ILE A 125 5.16 -5.60 -15.34
C ILE A 125 5.82 -4.62 -14.36
N GLU A 126 5.04 -3.92 -13.53
CA GLU A 126 5.54 -2.95 -12.55
C GLU A 126 6.47 -3.59 -11.49
N LEU A 127 6.27 -4.88 -11.22
CA LEU A 127 7.11 -5.72 -10.34
C LEU A 127 8.33 -6.30 -11.04
N GLY A 128 8.50 -6.08 -12.36
CA GLY A 128 9.60 -6.62 -13.15
C GLY A 128 9.48 -8.11 -13.49
N VAL A 129 8.29 -8.69 -13.33
CA VAL A 129 7.99 -10.11 -13.55
C VAL A 129 7.53 -10.33 -15.00
N TYR A 130 8.40 -9.95 -15.93
CA TYR A 130 8.05 -9.83 -17.35
C TYR A 130 7.72 -11.15 -18.04
N ALA A 131 8.32 -12.27 -17.61
CA ALA A 131 8.10 -13.57 -18.24
C ALA A 131 6.66 -14.07 -18.05
N GLU A 132 6.11 -13.91 -16.84
CA GLU A 132 4.71 -14.24 -16.54
C GLU A 132 3.75 -13.27 -17.22
N ALA A 133 4.04 -11.97 -17.22
CA ALA A 133 3.24 -10.98 -17.94
C ALA A 133 3.15 -11.31 -19.44
N ALA A 134 4.29 -11.61 -20.08
CA ALA A 134 4.36 -12.00 -21.49
C ALA A 134 3.58 -13.29 -21.78
N HIS A 135 3.67 -14.29 -20.88
CA HIS A 135 2.94 -15.53 -21.01
C HIS A 135 1.42 -15.31 -21.00
N LEU A 136 0.91 -14.52 -20.05
CA LEU A 136 -0.52 -14.22 -19.93
C LEU A 136 -1.06 -13.42 -21.11
N LEU A 137 -0.33 -12.40 -21.55
CA LEU A 137 -0.71 -11.59 -22.71
C LEU A 137 -0.88 -12.44 -23.97
N ARG A 138 0.03 -13.39 -24.21
CA ARG A 138 -0.06 -14.32 -25.35
C ARG A 138 -1.17 -15.35 -25.20
N GLN A 139 -1.28 -15.97 -24.03
CA GLN A 139 -2.30 -17.00 -23.78
C GLN A 139 -3.70 -16.45 -24.09
N GLU A 140 -3.93 -15.17 -23.84
CA GLU A 140 -5.19 -14.50 -24.14
C GLU A 140 -5.25 -13.96 -25.57
N GLY A 141 -4.17 -13.38 -26.09
CA GLY A 141 -4.11 -12.82 -27.46
C GLY A 141 -4.36 -13.87 -28.55
N VAL A 142 -3.87 -15.10 -28.39
CA VAL A 142 -4.07 -16.19 -29.37
C VAL A 142 -5.54 -16.66 -29.43
N LYS A 143 -6.33 -16.41 -28.38
CA LYS A 143 -7.73 -16.87 -28.28
C LYS A 143 -8.73 -15.86 -28.84
N THR A 144 -8.28 -14.66 -29.24
CA THR A 144 -9.18 -13.56 -29.60
C THR A 144 -8.72 -12.87 -30.88
N ASP A 145 -9.68 -12.37 -31.67
CA ASP A 145 -9.38 -11.55 -32.85
C ASP A 145 -8.71 -10.20 -32.48
N LYS A 146 -8.01 -9.58 -33.44
CA LYS A 146 -7.27 -8.32 -33.27
C LYS A 146 -8.06 -7.23 -32.56
N GLY A 147 -9.30 -6.97 -33.00
CA GLY A 147 -10.12 -5.91 -32.40
C GLY A 147 -10.58 -6.21 -30.96
N VAL A 148 -10.70 -7.49 -30.58
CA VAL A 148 -11.04 -7.88 -29.20
C VAL A 148 -9.82 -7.73 -28.28
N THR A 149 -8.64 -8.08 -28.78
CA THR A 149 -7.38 -7.90 -28.05
C THR A 149 -7.07 -6.42 -27.83
N GLU A 150 -7.27 -5.55 -28.82
CA GLU A 150 -7.11 -4.09 -28.67
C GLU A 150 -8.04 -3.54 -27.60
N ARG A 151 -9.33 -3.89 -27.62
CA ARG A 151 -10.28 -3.45 -26.58
C ARG A 151 -9.92 -3.92 -25.19
N LYS A 152 -9.41 -5.15 -25.05
CA LYS A 152 -9.09 -5.74 -23.74
C LYS A 152 -7.74 -5.27 -23.19
N TRP A 153 -6.73 -5.21 -24.04
CA TRP A 153 -5.32 -5.00 -23.66
C TRP A 153 -4.77 -3.64 -24.07
N GLY A 154 -5.59 -2.78 -24.68
CA GLY A 154 -5.20 -1.44 -25.14
C GLY A 154 -4.50 -0.62 -24.05
N GLU A 155 -4.94 -0.69 -22.79
CA GLU A 155 -4.23 -0.02 -21.67
C GLU A 155 -2.77 -0.48 -21.59
N ILE A 156 -2.50 -1.78 -21.67
CA ILE A 156 -1.15 -2.35 -21.57
C ILE A 156 -0.34 -2.05 -22.83
N LEU A 157 -0.94 -2.25 -24.01
CA LEU A 157 -0.29 -2.04 -25.29
C LEU A 157 0.17 -0.58 -25.44
N HIS A 158 -0.73 0.36 -25.19
CA HIS A 158 -0.44 1.79 -25.26
C HIS A 158 0.53 2.21 -24.15
N ARG A 159 0.26 1.84 -22.88
CA ARG A 159 1.12 2.25 -21.76
C ARG A 159 2.57 1.82 -21.97
N TYR A 160 2.81 0.60 -22.43
CA TYR A 160 4.18 0.07 -22.55
C TYR A 160 4.70 0.06 -23.99
N HIS A 161 4.03 0.75 -24.91
CA HIS A 161 4.41 0.88 -26.33
C HIS A 161 4.69 -0.47 -27.00
N LEU A 162 3.80 -1.44 -26.78
CA LEU A 162 3.94 -2.79 -27.30
C LEU A 162 3.23 -2.91 -28.66
N PRO A 163 3.93 -3.34 -29.72
CA PRO A 163 3.27 -3.73 -30.95
C PRO A 163 2.33 -4.90 -30.70
N ILE A 164 1.07 -4.77 -31.13
CA ILE A 164 0.04 -5.79 -30.94
C ILE A 164 0.40 -7.11 -31.63
N GLU A 165 1.18 -7.06 -32.71
CA GLU A 165 1.66 -8.20 -33.48
C GLU A 165 2.48 -9.18 -32.62
N LEU A 166 3.18 -8.67 -31.58
CA LEU A 166 3.96 -9.49 -30.65
C LEU A 166 3.08 -10.40 -29.77
N LEU A 167 1.77 -10.19 -29.74
CA LEU A 167 0.83 -11.00 -28.95
C LEU A 167 0.34 -12.26 -29.68
N TYR A 168 0.51 -12.35 -31.01
CA TYR A 168 -0.09 -13.41 -31.83
C TYR A 168 0.89 -14.50 -32.27
N ASN A 169 2.17 -14.18 -32.42
CA ASN A 169 3.15 -15.13 -32.92
C ASN A 169 3.80 -15.91 -31.76
N GLN A 170 3.74 -17.25 -31.83
CA GLN A 170 4.24 -18.17 -30.80
C GLN A 170 5.69 -18.61 -31.01
N ALA A 171 6.38 -18.13 -32.05
CA ALA A 171 7.78 -18.45 -32.30
C ALA A 171 8.67 -18.01 -31.12
N GLU A 172 9.68 -18.82 -30.78
CA GLU A 172 10.57 -18.58 -29.64
C GLU A 172 11.34 -17.25 -29.75
N ASP A 173 11.70 -16.83 -30.96
CA ASP A 173 12.31 -15.52 -31.21
C ASP A 173 11.37 -14.36 -30.84
N VAL A 174 10.07 -14.49 -31.09
CA VAL A 174 9.05 -13.50 -30.73
C VAL A 174 8.81 -13.48 -29.21
N ASN A 175 9.06 -14.58 -28.50
CA ASN A 175 9.03 -14.60 -27.03
C ASN A 175 10.10 -13.69 -26.44
N ASN A 176 11.29 -13.72 -27.02
CA ASN A 176 12.38 -12.86 -26.62
C ASN A 176 12.12 -11.40 -26.98
N GLU A 177 11.47 -11.13 -28.12
CA GLU A 177 11.08 -9.77 -28.53
C GLU A 177 10.03 -9.14 -27.62
N LEU A 178 8.94 -9.85 -27.28
CA LEU A 178 7.93 -9.34 -26.35
C LEU A 178 8.52 -9.04 -24.98
N LEU A 179 9.41 -9.91 -24.47
CA LEU A 179 10.09 -9.70 -23.20
C LEU A 179 10.98 -8.45 -23.22
N LYS A 180 11.73 -8.25 -24.31
CA LYS A 180 12.55 -7.06 -24.54
C LYS A 180 11.69 -5.79 -24.61
N ALA A 181 10.58 -5.84 -25.35
CA ALA A 181 9.65 -4.73 -25.50
C ALA A 181 9.01 -4.34 -24.16
N LEU A 182 8.52 -5.31 -23.38
CA LEU A 182 7.99 -5.09 -22.03
C LEU A 182 9.00 -4.43 -21.09
N ARG A 183 10.24 -4.93 -21.09
CA ARG A 183 11.33 -4.36 -20.30
C ARG A 183 11.64 -2.92 -20.70
N ALA A 184 11.77 -2.67 -22.00
CA ALA A 184 12.06 -1.34 -22.54
C ALA A 184 10.93 -0.36 -22.21
N GLY A 185 9.67 -0.72 -22.50
CA GLY A 185 8.51 0.12 -22.23
C GLY A 185 8.32 0.41 -20.74
N HIS A 186 8.51 -0.58 -19.87
CA HIS A 186 8.45 -0.37 -18.42
C HIS A 186 9.57 0.56 -17.93
N LYS A 187 10.80 0.37 -18.39
CA LYS A 187 11.95 1.21 -18.01
C LYS A 187 11.76 2.67 -18.46
N GLN A 188 11.25 2.88 -19.67
CA GLN A 188 10.92 4.20 -20.20
C GLN A 188 9.84 4.89 -19.34
N ASN A 189 8.78 4.16 -18.98
CA ASN A 189 7.75 4.67 -18.07
C ASN A 189 8.29 5.03 -16.69
N GLN A 190 9.17 4.21 -16.12
CA GLN A 190 9.82 4.50 -14.84
C GLN A 190 10.67 5.77 -14.91
N LEU A 191 11.44 5.97 -15.99
CA LEU A 191 12.23 7.18 -16.17
C LEU A 191 11.35 8.41 -16.31
N ARG A 192 10.32 8.37 -17.18
CA ARG A 192 9.34 9.46 -17.31
C ARG A 192 8.73 9.81 -15.95
N PHE A 193 8.39 8.78 -15.19
CA PHE A 193 7.81 8.94 -13.86
C PHE A 193 8.74 9.66 -12.88
N GLN A 194 10.00 9.21 -12.81
CA GLN A 194 11.01 9.81 -11.96
C GLN A 194 11.34 11.24 -12.36
N ILE A 195 11.40 11.52 -13.67
CA ILE A 195 11.61 12.87 -14.21
C ILE A 195 10.49 13.79 -13.72
N ARG A 196 9.22 13.40 -13.86
CA ARG A 196 8.10 14.20 -13.34
C ARG A 196 8.23 14.45 -11.84
N LEU A 197 8.52 13.41 -11.05
CA LEU A 197 8.67 13.56 -9.60
C LEU A 197 9.86 14.43 -9.19
N LEU A 198 10.92 14.53 -10.01
CA LEU A 198 12.04 15.44 -9.75
C LEU A 198 11.61 16.89 -9.68
N ARG A 199 10.58 17.31 -10.43
CA ARG A 199 10.10 18.70 -10.42
C ARG A 199 9.72 19.18 -9.01
N ALA A 200 9.31 18.28 -8.11
CA ALA A 200 8.96 18.62 -6.73
C ALA A 200 10.17 18.89 -5.80
N ILE A 201 11.39 18.56 -6.22
CA ILE A 201 12.62 18.66 -5.40
C ILE A 201 13.80 19.33 -6.12
N ASP A 202 13.79 19.34 -7.45
CA ASP A 202 14.85 19.84 -8.33
C ASP A 202 14.24 20.19 -9.72
N PRO A 203 13.53 21.32 -9.84
CA PRO A 203 12.85 21.72 -11.07
C PRO A 203 13.78 21.86 -12.28
N GLU A 204 14.98 22.41 -12.06
CA GLU A 204 15.99 22.62 -13.12
C GLU A 204 16.44 21.28 -13.72
N SER A 205 16.79 20.30 -12.87
CA SER A 205 17.18 18.97 -13.35
C SER A 205 16.01 18.24 -14.02
N SER A 206 14.78 18.45 -13.55
CA SER A 206 13.58 17.92 -14.19
C SER A 206 13.40 18.47 -15.60
N GLU A 207 13.51 19.78 -15.79
CA GLU A 207 13.36 20.43 -17.09
C GLU A 207 14.41 19.93 -18.09
N ILE A 208 15.68 19.89 -17.66
CA ILE A 208 16.79 19.34 -18.45
C ILE A 208 16.53 17.88 -18.87
N ALA A 209 16.04 17.06 -17.93
CA ALA A 209 15.73 15.66 -18.20
C ALA A 209 14.56 15.52 -19.17
N GLU A 210 13.51 16.33 -19.03
CA GLU A 210 12.37 16.34 -19.94
C GLU A 210 12.80 16.71 -21.37
N THR A 211 13.68 17.70 -21.54
CA THR A 211 14.18 18.09 -22.86
C THR A 211 14.84 16.91 -23.57
N ILE A 212 15.78 16.22 -22.93
CA ILE A 212 16.45 15.05 -23.53
C ILE A 212 15.46 13.90 -23.76
N PHE A 213 14.59 13.62 -22.78
CA PHE A 213 13.64 12.52 -22.87
C PHE A 213 12.68 12.70 -24.06
N ARG A 214 12.14 13.92 -24.29
CA ARG A 214 11.29 14.22 -25.46
C ARG A 214 11.99 14.00 -26.80
N HIS A 215 13.28 14.35 -26.91
CA HIS A 215 14.05 14.12 -28.14
C HIS A 215 14.19 12.63 -28.46
N SER A 216 14.34 11.78 -27.43
CA SER A 216 14.39 10.32 -27.59
C SER A 216 13.04 9.70 -28.01
N GLU A 217 11.93 10.41 -27.78
CA GLU A 217 10.56 9.97 -28.12
C GLU A 217 10.05 10.49 -29.47
N SER A 218 10.78 11.40 -30.11
CA SER A 218 10.38 12.12 -31.34
C SER A 218 10.05 11.24 -32.57
N HIS A 219 10.36 9.95 -32.52
CA HIS A 219 9.98 8.96 -33.55
C HIS A 219 8.68 8.18 -33.25
N ARG A 220 7.95 8.48 -32.17
CA ARG A 220 6.77 7.70 -31.71
C ARG A 220 5.69 8.58 -31.06
N ARG A 221 5.22 9.61 -31.76
CA ARG A 221 4.08 10.41 -31.29
C ARG A 221 2.76 9.69 -31.59
N ASP A 222 1.95 9.48 -30.56
CA ASP A 222 0.48 9.48 -30.68
C ASP A 222 -0.08 10.48 -29.65
N GLU A 223 -1.07 11.27 -30.08
CA GLU A 223 -1.59 12.46 -29.39
C GLU A 223 -2.51 12.15 -28.18
N ASP A 224 -2.66 10.89 -27.77
CA ASP A 224 -3.66 10.48 -26.77
C ASP A 224 -3.11 10.36 -25.32
N HIS A 225 -1.90 10.86 -25.08
CA HIS A 225 -1.19 10.69 -23.80
C HIS A 225 -1.78 11.48 -22.61
N ASP A 226 -2.71 12.41 -22.85
CA ASP A 226 -3.26 13.30 -21.81
C ASP A 226 -4.50 12.78 -21.09
N ARG A 227 -5.26 11.84 -21.68
CA ARG A 227 -6.50 11.32 -21.07
C ARG A 227 -6.28 10.39 -19.87
N HIS A 228 -5.04 10.05 -19.55
CA HIS A 228 -4.69 9.10 -18.48
C HIS A 228 -3.74 9.66 -17.42
N ARG A 229 -3.59 11.00 -17.33
CA ARG A 229 -2.80 11.65 -16.27
C ARG A 229 -3.30 11.19 -14.90
N ARG A 230 -2.38 10.68 -14.07
CA ARG A 230 -2.71 10.20 -12.73
C ARG A 230 -2.97 11.43 -11.84
N PRO A 231 -3.92 11.39 -10.87
CA PRO A 231 -4.22 12.53 -10.01
C PRO A 231 -3.03 13.16 -9.25
N PHE A 232 -1.94 12.40 -9.07
CA PHE A 232 -0.74 12.90 -8.45
C PHE A 232 0.29 13.48 -9.42
N GLU A 233 0.25 13.13 -10.71
CA GLU A 233 1.06 13.78 -11.75
C GLU A 233 0.54 15.21 -11.97
N ILE A 234 -0.79 15.38 -11.92
CA ILE A 234 -1.48 16.69 -11.95
C ILE A 234 -1.04 17.63 -10.80
N TRP A 235 -0.68 17.07 -9.64
CA TRP A 235 -0.21 17.88 -8.51
C TRP A 235 1.19 18.44 -8.69
N VAL A 236 2.06 17.72 -9.39
CA VAL A 236 3.42 18.19 -9.65
C VAL A 236 3.43 19.31 -10.69
N GLU A 237 2.44 19.33 -11.58
CA GLU A 237 2.38 20.25 -12.71
C GLU A 237 1.68 21.59 -12.39
N GLY A 238 0.98 21.72 -11.25
CA GLY A 238 0.04 22.83 -11.09
C GLY A 238 -1.06 22.77 -12.16
N ARG A 239 -2.12 23.58 -12.05
CA ARG A 239 -3.17 23.60 -13.10
C ARG A 239 -2.82 24.46 -14.31
N ASP A 240 -1.72 25.21 -14.29
CA ASP A 240 -1.52 26.35 -15.20
C ASP A 240 -0.14 26.42 -15.89
N ASP A 241 0.76 25.45 -15.69
CA ASP A 241 2.11 25.47 -16.28
C ASP A 241 2.25 24.42 -17.39
N GLU A 242 1.49 24.56 -18.46
CA GLU A 242 1.92 23.99 -19.75
C GLU A 242 3.20 24.72 -20.17
N PRO A 243 4.34 24.02 -20.36
CA PRO A 243 5.53 24.69 -20.87
C PRO A 243 5.22 25.24 -22.25
N LYS A 244 5.19 26.57 -22.38
CA LYS A 244 5.07 27.27 -23.66
C LYS A 244 6.10 26.69 -24.62
N GLU A 245 5.61 26.21 -25.77
CA GLU A 245 6.42 25.80 -26.90
C GLU A 245 7.33 26.96 -27.32
N ASN A 246 8.57 26.94 -26.84
CA ASN A 246 9.66 27.69 -27.45
C ASN A 246 10.61 26.66 -28.06
N GLU A 247 10.40 26.44 -29.35
CA GLU A 247 11.29 25.71 -30.23
C GLU A 247 12.68 26.37 -30.24
N SER A 248 13.64 25.77 -29.54
CA SER A 248 14.99 25.70 -30.07
C SER A 248 15.39 24.23 -30.07
N GLU A 249 15.22 23.56 -31.21
CA GLU A 249 15.69 22.20 -31.46
C GLU A 249 17.22 22.16 -31.36
N PHE A 250 17.75 21.98 -30.14
CA PHE A 250 19.13 21.54 -29.97
C PHE A 250 19.22 20.09 -30.43
N LYS A 251 20.20 19.77 -31.27
CA LYS A 251 20.48 18.38 -31.64
C LYS A 251 20.85 17.57 -30.40
N ILE A 252 20.46 16.30 -30.36
CA ILE A 252 20.66 15.43 -29.19
C ILE A 252 22.15 15.33 -28.81
N GLU A 253 23.04 15.43 -29.79
CA GLU A 253 24.50 15.44 -29.65
C GLU A 253 25.02 16.68 -28.90
N GLU A 254 24.28 17.80 -28.92
CA GLU A 254 24.61 19.04 -28.21
C GLU A 254 24.01 19.06 -26.78
N LEU A 255 22.87 18.40 -26.60
CA LEU A 255 22.18 18.30 -25.30
C LEU A 255 22.90 17.34 -24.34
N ILE A 256 23.36 16.18 -24.82
CA ILE A 256 23.97 15.14 -23.98
C ILE A 256 25.16 15.69 -23.16
N PRO A 257 26.17 16.38 -23.75
CA PRO A 257 27.27 16.94 -22.97
C PRO A 257 26.82 17.92 -21.88
N ARG A 258 25.79 18.74 -22.13
CA ARG A 258 25.24 19.68 -21.14
C ARG A 258 24.66 18.94 -19.94
N VAL A 259 23.92 17.87 -20.20
CA VAL A 259 23.29 17.07 -19.14
C VAL A 259 24.31 16.28 -18.34
N VAL A 260 25.32 15.73 -18.99
CA VAL A 260 26.46 15.07 -18.31
C VAL A 260 27.17 16.06 -17.38
N ASN A 261 27.47 17.27 -17.87
CA ASN A 261 28.13 18.29 -17.06
C ASN A 261 27.26 18.74 -15.88
N HIS A 262 25.96 18.96 -16.09
CA HIS A 262 25.02 19.30 -15.02
C HIS A 262 24.97 18.20 -13.96
N ALA A 263 24.82 16.94 -14.37
CA ALA A 263 24.80 15.79 -13.47
C ALA A 263 26.08 15.69 -12.62
N ILE A 264 27.26 15.94 -13.21
CA ILE A 264 28.54 15.97 -12.50
C ILE A 264 28.59 17.13 -11.49
N ASN A 265 28.13 18.32 -11.87
CA ASN A 265 28.15 19.51 -11.03
C ASN A 265 27.28 19.35 -9.78
N ILE A 266 26.07 18.79 -9.94
CA ILE A 266 25.12 18.62 -8.83
C ILE A 266 25.38 17.35 -8.01
N ALA A 267 26.27 16.44 -8.45
CA ALA A 267 26.45 15.11 -7.85
C ALA A 267 26.73 15.11 -6.33
N ASN A 268 27.40 16.14 -5.81
CA ASN A 268 27.70 16.26 -4.38
C ASN A 268 26.57 16.92 -3.58
N VAL A 269 25.65 17.62 -4.25
CA VAL A 269 24.55 18.38 -3.63
C VAL A 269 23.24 17.59 -3.72
N ASN A 270 22.92 17.07 -4.90
CA ASN A 270 21.73 16.28 -5.18
C ASN A 270 22.08 14.97 -5.90
N LYS A 271 22.49 13.96 -5.12
CA LYS A 271 22.85 12.63 -5.62
C LYS A 271 21.72 11.97 -6.43
N LEU A 272 20.46 12.19 -6.06
CA LEU A 272 19.31 11.57 -6.70
C LEU A 272 19.11 12.11 -8.12
N SER A 273 19.05 13.44 -8.28
CA SER A 273 18.94 14.10 -9.58
C SER A 273 20.11 13.73 -10.49
N ALA A 274 21.35 13.81 -9.97
CA ALA A 274 22.54 13.42 -10.72
C ALA A 274 22.46 11.98 -11.25
N ARG A 275 22.00 11.04 -10.43
CA ARG A 275 21.84 9.63 -10.82
C ARG A 275 20.77 9.44 -11.88
N ILE A 276 19.63 10.14 -11.78
CA ILE A 276 18.55 10.06 -12.77
C ILE A 276 19.01 10.62 -14.12
N LEU A 277 19.65 11.79 -14.12
CA LEU A 277 20.22 12.39 -15.34
C LEU A 277 21.29 11.48 -15.97
N ALA A 278 22.17 10.91 -15.17
CA ALA A 278 23.18 9.96 -15.63
C ALA A 278 22.55 8.71 -16.26
N THR A 279 21.50 8.16 -15.63
CA THR A 279 20.76 6.99 -16.15
C THR A 279 20.01 7.32 -17.44
N LEU A 280 19.43 8.52 -17.54
CA LEU A 280 18.78 8.98 -18.75
C LEU A 280 19.75 9.03 -19.93
N VAL A 281 20.96 9.57 -19.72
CA VAL A 281 22.01 9.60 -20.76
C VAL A 281 22.36 8.18 -21.23
N THR A 282 22.49 7.20 -20.32
CA THR A 282 22.80 5.82 -20.72
C THR A 282 21.68 5.16 -21.53
N GLU A 283 20.42 5.57 -21.36
CA GLU A 283 19.32 5.05 -22.16
C GLU A 283 19.21 5.70 -23.54
N VAL A 284 19.42 7.01 -23.60
CA VAL A 284 19.23 7.78 -24.82
C VAL A 284 20.40 7.62 -25.78
N ASP A 285 21.61 7.42 -25.26
CA ASP A 285 22.82 7.28 -26.07
C ASP A 285 23.80 6.24 -25.48
N PRO A 286 23.43 4.93 -25.52
CA PRO A 286 24.18 3.87 -24.86
C PRO A 286 25.60 3.66 -25.40
N ASN A 287 25.93 4.17 -26.59
CA ASN A 287 27.19 3.86 -27.29
C ASN A 287 28.20 5.01 -27.34
N SER A 288 27.98 6.12 -26.64
CA SER A 288 28.89 7.28 -26.70
C SER A 288 29.92 7.34 -25.58
N LYS A 289 30.98 8.14 -25.82
CA LYS A 289 31.99 8.49 -24.80
C LYS A 289 31.39 9.16 -23.55
N SER A 290 30.20 9.74 -23.68
CA SER A 290 29.46 10.32 -22.55
C SER A 290 28.96 9.23 -21.60
N THR A 291 28.58 8.06 -22.13
CA THR A 291 28.10 6.90 -21.34
C THR A 291 29.16 6.36 -20.39
N ASP A 292 30.44 6.34 -20.77
CA ASP A 292 31.53 5.95 -19.87
C ASP A 292 31.65 6.89 -18.66
N LYS A 293 31.54 8.21 -18.90
CA LYS A 293 31.62 9.23 -17.85
C LYS A 293 30.45 9.11 -16.87
N VAL A 294 29.23 8.96 -17.37
CA VAL A 294 28.04 8.84 -16.49
C VAL A 294 27.98 7.49 -15.79
N SER A 295 28.47 6.41 -16.40
CA SER A 295 28.59 5.10 -15.75
C SER A 295 29.56 5.15 -14.57
N ALA A 296 30.71 5.84 -14.73
CA ALA A 296 31.63 6.09 -13.62
C ALA A 296 30.98 6.94 -12.51
N LEU A 297 30.18 7.95 -12.88
CA LEU A 297 29.42 8.75 -11.93
C LEU A 297 28.39 7.93 -11.16
N ILE A 298 27.58 7.10 -11.83
CA ILE A 298 26.61 6.19 -11.19
C ILE A 298 27.33 5.29 -10.19
N LYS A 299 28.46 4.69 -10.59
CA LYS A 299 29.27 3.85 -9.70
C LYS A 299 29.74 4.60 -8.46
N LYS A 300 30.22 5.84 -8.62
CA LYS A 300 30.62 6.72 -7.50
C LYS A 300 29.44 7.04 -6.58
N LEU A 301 28.28 7.39 -7.14
CA LEU A 301 27.06 7.73 -6.39
C LEU A 301 26.46 6.53 -5.65
N SER A 302 26.79 5.31 -6.09
CA SER A 302 26.33 4.05 -5.47
C SER A 302 27.16 3.65 -4.23
N ILE A 303 28.28 4.32 -3.96
CA ILE A 303 29.10 4.07 -2.78
C ILE A 303 28.45 4.76 -1.57
N LEU A 304 27.93 3.95 -0.64
CA LEU A 304 27.34 4.42 0.61
C LEU A 304 28.38 5.13 1.49
N THR A 305 28.02 6.29 2.02
CA THR A 305 28.81 7.02 3.00
C THR A 305 29.03 6.21 4.28
N THR A 306 30.18 6.36 4.93
CA THR A 306 30.76 5.50 6.00
C THR A 306 29.94 5.36 7.30
N ASN A 307 28.89 6.16 7.50
CA ASN A 307 28.02 6.09 8.68
C ASN A 307 26.82 5.15 8.44
N LYS A 308 27.07 3.85 8.36
CA LYS A 308 26.01 2.84 8.31
C LYS A 308 25.15 2.92 9.57
N LEU A 309 23.83 2.83 9.43
CA LEU A 309 22.92 2.57 10.54
C LEU A 309 23.44 1.32 11.26
N GLY A 310 23.78 1.47 12.55
CA GLY A 310 24.34 0.38 13.32
C GLY A 310 23.48 -0.87 13.17
N SER A 311 24.04 -1.93 12.59
CA SER A 311 23.34 -3.19 12.45
C SER A 311 23.19 -3.76 13.84
N ARG A 312 22.01 -3.61 14.45
CA ARG A 312 21.70 -4.38 15.63
C ARG A 312 21.78 -5.85 15.24
N ILE A 313 22.76 -6.56 15.78
CA ILE A 313 22.99 -7.96 15.44
C ILE A 313 21.76 -8.73 15.93
N VAL A 314 20.98 -9.26 14.97
CA VAL A 314 20.00 -10.31 15.29
C VAL A 314 20.83 -11.49 15.79
N THR A 315 20.72 -11.77 17.09
CA THR A 315 21.68 -12.63 17.81
C THR A 315 21.62 -14.11 17.39
N LYS A 316 20.59 -14.52 16.61
CA LYS A 316 20.39 -15.83 15.95
C LYS A 316 19.17 -15.81 15.03
N GLU A 317 19.12 -16.65 14.00
CA GLU A 317 17.83 -17.07 13.40
C GLU A 317 17.02 -17.77 14.49
N GLY A 318 16.11 -17.03 15.14
CA GLY A 318 15.32 -17.56 16.25
C GLY A 318 14.44 -18.72 15.81
N LYS A 319 14.04 -19.56 16.78
CA LYS A 319 13.12 -20.70 16.58
C LYS A 319 11.93 -20.35 15.69
N GLY A 320 11.46 -21.34 14.93
CA GLY A 320 10.36 -21.17 13.96
C GLY A 320 10.73 -20.30 12.76
N ALA A 321 12.00 -20.22 12.38
CA ALA A 321 12.43 -19.43 11.21
C ALA A 321 11.82 -19.93 9.90
N ASP A 322 11.58 -21.23 9.80
CA ASP A 322 10.91 -21.90 8.68
C ASP A 322 9.43 -21.49 8.52
N LEU A 323 8.80 -20.98 9.57
CA LEU A 323 7.40 -20.50 9.55
C LEU A 323 7.22 -19.14 8.86
N PHE A 324 8.31 -18.40 8.62
CA PHE A 324 8.23 -17.01 8.17
C PHE A 324 9.02 -16.78 6.88
N GLY A 325 8.61 -15.78 6.11
CA GLY A 325 9.11 -15.49 4.78
C GLY A 325 8.18 -15.96 3.67
N THR A 326 8.69 -15.97 2.45
CA THR A 326 7.96 -16.20 1.19
C THR A 326 8.20 -17.59 0.60
N LYS A 327 8.65 -18.56 1.41
CA LYS A 327 8.97 -19.91 0.91
C LYS A 327 7.74 -20.72 0.49
N GLN A 328 6.67 -20.68 1.29
CA GLN A 328 5.43 -21.40 1.03
C GLN A 328 4.27 -20.80 1.83
N VAL A 329 3.04 -20.99 1.35
CA VAL A 329 1.82 -20.80 2.14
C VAL A 329 1.54 -22.11 2.87
N ARG A 330 1.47 -22.07 4.20
CA ARG A 330 1.19 -23.25 5.03
C ARG A 330 -0.31 -23.55 5.09
N SER A 331 -0.69 -24.75 5.50
CA SER A 331 -2.10 -25.12 5.67
C SER A 331 -2.36 -25.54 7.09
N TYR A 332 -3.29 -24.86 7.75
CA TYR A 332 -3.66 -25.10 9.13
C TYR A 332 -5.12 -25.47 9.27
N HIS A 333 -5.37 -26.42 10.16
CA HIS A 333 -6.71 -26.84 10.54
C HIS A 333 -6.90 -26.69 12.04
N ILE A 334 -7.98 -26.01 12.43
CA ILE A 334 -8.35 -25.75 13.81
C ILE A 334 -9.67 -26.49 14.09
N GLU A 335 -9.65 -27.44 15.02
CA GLU A 335 -10.84 -28.16 15.46
C GLU A 335 -11.33 -27.59 16.79
N LEU A 336 -12.57 -27.11 16.81
CA LEU A 336 -13.25 -26.55 17.97
C LEU A 336 -14.57 -27.29 18.20
N SER A 337 -14.84 -27.69 19.44
CA SER A 337 -16.16 -28.19 19.85
C SER A 337 -17.19 -27.06 19.86
N ASP A 338 -18.48 -27.38 19.74
CA ASP A 338 -19.57 -26.40 19.80
C ASP A 338 -19.54 -25.56 21.09
N SER A 339 -19.26 -26.17 22.24
CA SER A 339 -19.11 -25.44 23.51
C SER A 339 -17.93 -24.45 23.49
N ALA A 340 -16.84 -24.78 22.82
CA ALA A 340 -15.70 -23.88 22.66
C ALA A 340 -16.05 -22.71 21.74
N ILE A 341 -16.82 -22.95 20.67
CA ILE A 341 -17.33 -21.88 19.80
C ILE A 341 -18.26 -20.96 20.61
N GLN A 342 -19.22 -21.52 21.35
CA GLN A 342 -20.11 -20.75 22.21
C GLN A 342 -19.34 -19.87 23.20
N GLN A 343 -18.32 -20.41 23.87
CA GLN A 343 -17.46 -19.63 24.78
C GLN A 343 -16.73 -18.49 24.07
N LEU A 344 -16.29 -18.69 22.82
CA LEU A 344 -15.67 -17.62 22.02
C LEU A 344 -16.68 -16.55 21.57
N HIS A 345 -17.97 -16.87 21.48
CA HIS A 345 -19.02 -15.86 21.25
C HIS A 345 -19.29 -15.04 22.51
N GLU A 346 -19.32 -15.69 23.68
CA GLU A 346 -19.58 -15.05 24.97
C GLU A 346 -18.39 -14.21 25.47
N ASP A 347 -17.17 -14.76 25.40
CA ASP A 347 -15.92 -14.06 25.70
C ASP A 347 -14.87 -14.32 24.60
N PRO A 348 -14.84 -13.49 23.54
CA PRO A 348 -13.93 -13.64 22.41
C PRO A 348 -12.44 -13.64 22.77
N LYS A 349 -12.07 -13.08 23.93
CA LYS A 349 -10.67 -12.99 24.38
C LYS A 349 -10.29 -14.16 25.29
N HIS A 350 -11.25 -14.96 25.74
CA HIS A 350 -10.99 -16.18 26.49
C HIS A 350 -10.28 -17.23 25.63
N TYR A 351 -9.33 -17.95 26.23
CA TYR A 351 -8.68 -19.08 25.57
C TYR A 351 -9.54 -20.34 25.76
N VAL A 352 -10.02 -20.92 24.67
CA VAL A 352 -10.72 -22.21 24.66
C VAL A 352 -9.79 -23.34 24.19
N ARG A 353 -10.12 -24.58 24.56
CA ARG A 353 -9.39 -25.77 24.08
C ARG A 353 -9.72 -26.06 22.62
N ALA A 354 -8.69 -26.39 21.84
CA ALA A 354 -8.82 -26.82 20.45
C ALA A 354 -7.78 -27.90 20.10
N THR A 355 -7.95 -28.55 18.96
CA THR A 355 -6.87 -29.27 18.26
C THR A 355 -6.39 -28.42 17.10
N PHE A 356 -5.07 -28.29 16.94
CA PHE A 356 -4.45 -27.61 15.81
C PHE A 356 -3.64 -28.61 14.98
N ARG A 357 -3.72 -28.53 13.66
CA ARG A 357 -2.98 -29.41 12.74
C ARG A 357 -2.23 -28.64 11.67
N GLU A 358 -1.08 -29.16 11.29
CA GLU A 358 -0.35 -28.81 10.08
C GLU A 358 0.05 -30.11 9.37
N GLY A 359 -0.64 -30.46 8.28
CA GLY A 359 -0.48 -31.79 7.67
C GLY A 359 -0.78 -32.91 8.68
N ASP A 360 0.17 -33.82 8.86
CA ASP A 360 0.06 -34.95 9.80
C ASP A 360 0.43 -34.57 11.25
N ASP A 361 1.00 -33.39 11.49
CA ASP A 361 1.37 -32.94 12.83
C ASP A 361 0.14 -32.46 13.61
N VAL A 362 -0.12 -33.09 14.76
CA VAL A 362 -1.31 -32.83 15.59
C VAL A 362 -0.94 -32.28 16.97
N TYR A 363 -1.48 -31.11 17.29
CA TYR A 363 -1.31 -30.44 18.56
C TYR A 363 -2.66 -30.40 19.29
N LYS A 364 -2.86 -31.31 20.24
CA LYS A 364 -4.07 -31.38 21.07
C LYS A 364 -4.02 -30.37 22.22
N GLU A 365 -5.20 -29.96 22.69
CA GLU A 365 -5.40 -29.07 23.84
C GLU A 365 -4.61 -27.75 23.75
N VAL A 366 -4.52 -27.18 22.54
CA VAL A 366 -3.99 -25.82 22.37
C VAL A 366 -5.01 -24.79 22.85
N GLY A 367 -4.54 -23.62 23.26
CA GLY A 367 -5.41 -22.49 23.53
C GLY A 367 -5.69 -21.68 22.27
N VAL A 368 -6.96 -21.49 21.93
CA VAL A 368 -7.41 -20.62 20.83
C VAL A 368 -8.25 -19.49 21.40
N ARG A 369 -8.05 -18.27 20.92
CA ARG A 369 -8.93 -17.12 21.20
C ARG A 369 -9.06 -16.23 19.98
N LEU A 370 -10.12 -15.43 19.92
CA LEU A 370 -10.29 -14.44 18.87
C LEU A 370 -9.38 -13.22 19.10
N LYS A 371 -8.86 -12.69 17.99
CA LYS A 371 -8.04 -11.47 17.94
C LYS A 371 -8.77 -10.40 17.12
N GLY A 372 -8.34 -9.16 17.30
CA GLY A 372 -8.86 -7.98 16.63
C GLY A 372 -9.38 -6.96 17.64
N GLY A 373 -9.39 -5.71 17.24
CA GLY A 373 -9.95 -4.60 17.99
C GLY A 373 -10.91 -3.80 17.11
N HIS A 374 -10.92 -2.49 17.28
CA HIS A 374 -11.66 -1.60 16.39
C HIS A 374 -11.18 -1.81 14.92
N GLY A 375 -12.12 -1.98 13.99
CA GLY A 375 -11.84 -2.20 12.56
C GLY A 375 -11.57 -3.66 12.16
N SER A 376 -10.75 -4.39 12.91
CA SER A 376 -10.27 -5.74 12.53
C SER A 376 -11.00 -6.92 13.16
N PHE A 377 -11.68 -6.71 14.30
CA PHE A 377 -12.40 -7.80 14.98
C PHE A 377 -13.54 -8.33 14.11
N ARG A 378 -13.66 -9.66 14.05
CA ARG A 378 -14.70 -10.40 13.34
C ARG A 378 -15.08 -11.60 14.19
N MET A 379 -16.38 -11.82 14.38
CA MET A 379 -16.90 -12.94 15.17
C MET A 379 -16.70 -14.26 14.42
N LEU A 380 -16.64 -15.39 15.14
CA LEU A 380 -16.63 -16.72 14.54
C LEU A 380 -18.07 -17.21 14.27
N ASP A 381 -18.77 -16.54 13.35
CA ASP A 381 -20.20 -16.76 13.06
C ASP A 381 -20.45 -17.59 11.78
N GLY A 382 -19.38 -18.10 11.16
CA GLY A 382 -19.45 -18.85 9.90
C GLY A 382 -19.42 -17.99 8.63
N ASN A 383 -19.72 -16.69 8.70
CA ASN A 383 -19.70 -15.76 7.56
C ASN A 383 -18.50 -14.81 7.60
N SER A 384 -18.07 -14.45 8.80
CA SER A 384 -17.01 -13.49 9.05
C SER A 384 -15.64 -14.17 9.14
N LYS A 385 -14.62 -13.50 8.61
CA LYS A 385 -13.23 -13.98 8.69
C LYS A 385 -12.59 -13.61 10.03
N ALA A 386 -12.79 -14.44 11.05
CA ALA A 386 -12.23 -14.23 12.39
C ALA A 386 -10.69 -14.32 12.41
N ALA A 387 -10.02 -13.49 13.21
CA ALA A 387 -8.58 -13.60 13.47
C ALA A 387 -8.31 -14.40 14.74
N PHE A 388 -7.19 -15.12 14.82
CA PHE A 388 -6.90 -16.02 15.93
C PHE A 388 -5.56 -15.74 16.60
N THR A 389 -5.49 -16.01 17.90
CA THR A 389 -4.22 -16.25 18.59
C THR A 389 -4.18 -17.71 19.05
N ILE A 390 -3.20 -18.46 18.57
CA ILE A 390 -3.01 -19.89 18.91
C ILE A 390 -1.85 -19.98 19.89
N LYS A 391 -2.13 -20.45 21.12
CA LYS A 391 -1.14 -20.63 22.19
C LYS A 391 -1.02 -22.11 22.52
N PHE A 392 0.02 -22.74 21.99
CA PHE A 392 0.26 -24.18 22.10
C PHE A 392 0.49 -24.63 23.54
N ASN A 393 1.10 -23.79 24.37
CA ASN A 393 1.38 -24.12 25.76
C ASN A 393 0.35 -23.59 26.77
N HIS A 394 -0.89 -23.31 26.33
CA HIS A 394 -1.92 -22.77 27.23
C HIS A 394 -2.39 -23.82 28.25
N PHE A 395 -2.83 -24.99 27.77
CA PHE A 395 -3.31 -26.08 28.64
C PHE A 395 -2.27 -27.17 28.83
N VAL A 396 -1.41 -27.41 27.83
CA VAL A 396 -0.30 -28.39 27.90
C VAL A 396 1.03 -27.67 28.12
N LYS A 397 1.56 -27.72 29.34
CA LYS A 397 2.81 -27.03 29.68
C LYS A 397 3.98 -27.55 28.83
N GLY A 398 4.66 -26.64 28.14
CA GLY A 398 5.87 -26.96 27.37
C GLY A 398 5.65 -27.32 25.90
N GLN A 399 4.41 -27.57 25.47
CA GLN A 399 4.08 -27.83 24.06
C GLN A 399 4.46 -26.63 23.17
N ARG A 400 5.06 -26.89 22.00
CA ARG A 400 5.57 -25.89 21.08
C ARG A 400 5.34 -26.29 19.64
N PHE A 401 5.06 -25.31 18.80
CA PHE A 401 4.91 -25.43 17.35
C PHE A 401 6.12 -24.80 16.67
N HIS A 402 6.93 -25.60 15.97
CA HIS A 402 8.23 -25.18 15.42
C HIS A 402 9.11 -24.42 16.43
N GLY A 403 9.05 -24.86 17.69
CA GLY A 403 9.77 -24.23 18.80
C GLY A 403 9.15 -22.96 19.38
N LEU A 404 8.06 -22.45 18.82
CA LEU A 404 7.30 -21.30 19.32
C LEU A 404 6.18 -21.73 20.27
N ARG A 405 5.89 -20.91 21.28
CA ARG A 405 4.73 -21.12 22.17
C ARG A 405 3.41 -20.61 21.61
N ARG A 406 3.48 -19.65 20.69
CA ARG A 406 2.33 -18.88 20.22
C ARG A 406 2.57 -18.36 18.81
N ILE A 407 1.53 -18.43 17.99
CA ILE A 407 1.45 -17.75 16.69
C ILE A 407 0.18 -16.90 16.65
N ILE A 408 0.16 -15.94 15.73
CA ILE A 408 -1.00 -15.10 15.45
C ILE A 408 -1.41 -15.31 14.00
N LEU A 409 -2.70 -15.44 13.76
CA LEU A 409 -3.30 -15.55 12.43
C LEU A 409 -4.20 -14.34 12.23
N ASN A 410 -3.68 -13.30 11.56
CA ASN A 410 -4.42 -12.09 11.23
C ASN A 410 -5.29 -12.33 9.99
N ASN A 411 -6.55 -11.89 10.05
CA ASN A 411 -7.53 -12.04 8.98
C ASN A 411 -7.32 -11.09 7.78
N ALA A 412 -6.44 -10.10 7.94
CA ALA A 412 -6.10 -9.07 6.96
C ALA A 412 -7.28 -8.24 6.43
N VAL A 413 -8.38 -8.14 7.17
CA VAL A 413 -9.62 -7.50 6.68
C VAL A 413 -9.48 -5.99 6.39
N GLN A 414 -8.43 -5.35 6.90
CA GLN A 414 -8.08 -3.94 6.63
C GLN A 414 -6.85 -3.79 5.72
N ASP A 415 -6.28 -4.91 5.26
CA ASP A 415 -5.15 -4.95 4.33
C ASP A 415 -5.49 -5.85 3.13
N PRO A 416 -6.09 -5.27 2.07
CA PRO A 416 -6.41 -6.04 0.87
C PRO A 416 -5.18 -6.57 0.15
N THR A 417 -3.97 -6.09 0.46
CA THR A 417 -2.73 -6.61 -0.13
C THR A 417 -2.21 -7.86 0.59
N TYR A 418 -2.60 -8.08 1.85
CA TYR A 418 -1.98 -9.05 2.75
C TYR A 418 -0.45 -8.85 2.94
N MET A 419 0.12 -7.74 2.51
CA MET A 419 1.57 -7.51 2.43
C MET A 419 2.06 -6.35 3.30
N CYS A 420 1.19 -5.51 3.84
CA CYS A 420 1.60 -4.34 4.63
C CYS A 420 2.49 -4.75 5.81
N GLU A 421 2.08 -5.74 6.59
CA GLU A 421 2.87 -6.22 7.73
C GLU A 421 4.19 -6.87 7.27
N TYR A 422 4.20 -7.63 6.18
CA TYR A 422 5.42 -8.30 5.67
C TYR A 422 6.47 -7.27 5.25
N ILE A 423 6.08 -6.31 4.41
CA ILE A 423 6.96 -5.26 3.90
C ILE A 423 7.35 -4.28 5.01
N GLY A 424 6.37 -3.79 5.77
CA GLY A 424 6.56 -2.84 6.85
C GLY A 424 7.51 -3.36 7.92
N TYR A 425 7.20 -4.52 8.52
CA TYR A 425 8.09 -5.11 9.52
C TYR A 425 9.45 -5.49 8.91
N GLY A 426 9.52 -5.86 7.64
CA GLY A 426 10.78 -6.03 6.91
C GLY A 426 11.65 -4.78 6.93
N LEU A 427 11.07 -3.61 6.65
CA LEU A 427 11.77 -2.32 6.70
C LEU A 427 12.21 -1.95 8.11
N PHE A 428 11.37 -2.19 9.14
CA PHE A 428 11.77 -1.97 10.53
C PHE A 428 12.98 -2.82 10.92
N ARG A 429 13.00 -4.11 10.51
CA ARG A 429 14.16 -4.98 10.74
C ARG A 429 15.39 -4.54 9.97
N ASP A 430 15.25 -4.12 8.72
CA ASP A 430 16.35 -3.58 7.90
C ASP A 430 16.95 -2.32 8.55
N ALA A 431 16.13 -1.52 9.26
CA ALA A 431 16.57 -0.38 10.05
C ALA A 431 17.09 -0.75 11.47
N GLY A 432 17.16 -2.02 11.83
CA GLY A 432 17.62 -2.49 13.15
C GLY A 432 16.61 -2.26 14.29
N VAL A 433 15.35 -1.94 13.98
CA VAL A 433 14.25 -1.87 14.95
C VAL A 433 13.65 -3.27 15.10
N PRO A 434 13.47 -3.77 16.34
CA PRO A 434 12.80 -5.06 16.55
C PRO A 434 11.43 -5.08 15.87
N ALA A 435 11.11 -6.13 15.13
CA ALA A 435 9.79 -6.25 14.51
C ALA A 435 9.42 -7.72 14.23
N PRO A 436 8.13 -8.10 14.36
CA PRO A 436 7.66 -9.46 14.13
C PRO A 436 8.04 -9.99 12.74
N ARG A 437 8.34 -11.28 12.64
CA ARG A 437 8.44 -11.97 11.34
C ARG A 437 7.03 -12.31 10.84
N ILE A 438 6.88 -12.38 9.51
CA ILE A 438 5.60 -12.63 8.84
C ILE A 438 5.74 -13.82 7.90
N GLY A 439 4.72 -14.67 7.85
CA GLY A 439 4.52 -15.73 6.87
C GLY A 439 3.05 -15.79 6.46
N TYR A 440 2.68 -16.83 5.71
CA TYR A 440 1.32 -16.97 5.16
C TYR A 440 0.77 -18.37 5.40
N ALA A 441 -0.54 -18.46 5.66
CA ALA A 441 -1.21 -19.75 5.79
C ALA A 441 -2.64 -19.70 5.28
N THR A 442 -3.12 -20.79 4.69
CA THR A 442 -4.54 -21.08 4.57
C THR A 442 -5.06 -21.69 5.86
N VAL A 443 -6.23 -21.26 6.33
CA VAL A 443 -6.83 -21.75 7.57
C VAL A 443 -8.18 -22.38 7.27
N ALA A 444 -8.46 -23.54 7.88
CA ALA A 444 -9.78 -24.14 8.00
C ALA A 444 -10.16 -24.27 9.48
N VAL A 445 -11.42 -24.01 9.80
CA VAL A 445 -11.98 -24.19 11.15
C VAL A 445 -13.09 -25.24 11.06
N ASN A 446 -12.92 -26.36 11.75
CA ASN A 446 -13.78 -27.54 11.58
C ASN A 446 -13.87 -27.93 10.10
N GLN A 447 -15.05 -28.05 9.52
CA GLN A 447 -15.21 -28.42 8.10
C GLN A 447 -15.16 -27.20 7.15
N GLU A 448 -15.03 -25.99 7.69
CA GLU A 448 -15.19 -24.75 6.95
C GLU A 448 -13.84 -24.11 6.56
N PRO A 449 -13.59 -23.81 5.28
CA PRO A 449 -12.43 -23.02 4.88
C PRO A 449 -12.60 -21.54 5.27
N TYR A 450 -11.54 -20.93 5.80
CA TYR A 450 -11.47 -19.51 6.13
C TYR A 450 -10.48 -18.73 5.25
N GLY A 451 -9.77 -19.42 4.37
CA GLY A 451 -8.92 -18.83 3.34
C GLY A 451 -7.55 -18.38 3.82
N LEU A 452 -6.93 -17.44 3.10
CA LEU A 452 -5.58 -16.95 3.33
C LEU A 452 -5.49 -16.02 4.57
N TYR A 453 -4.48 -16.23 5.41
CA TYR A 453 -4.17 -15.45 6.61
C TYR A 453 -2.73 -14.93 6.57
N VAL A 454 -2.52 -13.78 7.19
CA VAL A 454 -1.17 -13.29 7.54
C VAL A 454 -0.77 -13.94 8.85
N GLN A 455 0.25 -14.80 8.82
CA GLN A 455 0.82 -15.41 10.02
C GLN A 455 1.86 -14.48 10.63
N VAL A 456 1.58 -13.97 11.82
CA VAL A 456 2.45 -13.04 12.54
C VAL A 456 3.17 -13.75 13.68
N GLU A 457 4.48 -13.52 13.79
CA GLU A 457 5.25 -13.93 14.96
C GLU A 457 4.72 -13.25 16.22
N ALA A 458 4.32 -14.04 17.21
CA ALA A 458 3.82 -13.47 18.45
C ALA A 458 4.96 -12.81 19.25
N VAL A 459 4.83 -11.51 19.51
CA VAL A 459 5.71 -10.78 20.43
C VAL A 459 5.58 -11.44 21.81
N SER A 460 6.65 -12.09 22.24
CA SER A 460 6.74 -12.92 23.44
C SER A 460 8.21 -13.07 23.83
N SER A 461 8.53 -13.77 24.92
CA SER A 461 9.93 -14.06 25.22
C SER A 461 10.65 -14.91 24.16
N ASP A 462 9.95 -15.59 23.23
CA ASP A 462 10.61 -16.28 22.10
C ASP A 462 11.06 -15.26 21.04
N PHE A 463 10.26 -14.21 20.81
CA PHE A 463 10.61 -13.06 19.98
C PHE A 463 11.78 -12.28 20.58
N LEU A 464 11.72 -11.97 21.89
CA LEU A 464 12.78 -11.19 22.57
C LEU A 464 14.14 -11.89 22.48
N LYS A 465 14.21 -13.22 22.55
CA LYS A 465 15.46 -14.00 22.41
C LYS A 465 16.17 -13.82 21.06
N ARG A 466 15.51 -13.27 20.04
CA ARG A 466 16.15 -12.94 18.75
C ARG A 466 16.94 -11.63 18.81
N TRP A 467 16.46 -10.69 19.63
CA TRP A 467 16.90 -9.30 19.65
C TRP A 467 17.73 -8.94 20.87
N TYR A 468 17.60 -9.70 21.96
CA TYR A 468 18.16 -9.37 23.26
C TYR A 468 18.85 -10.58 23.89
N SER A 469 20.01 -10.32 24.52
CA SER A 469 20.75 -11.28 25.33
C SER A 469 19.99 -11.68 26.61
N LYS A 470 19.21 -10.74 27.16
CA LYS A 470 18.37 -10.87 28.35
C LYS A 470 16.91 -10.62 27.98
N THR A 471 16.00 -11.42 28.52
CA THR A 471 14.56 -11.40 28.11
C THR A 471 13.59 -11.16 29.26
N GLU A 472 14.12 -10.84 30.44
CA GLU A 472 13.37 -10.74 31.71
C GLU A 472 12.82 -9.33 31.95
N GLY A 473 13.20 -8.37 31.12
CA GLY A 473 12.65 -7.01 31.12
C GLY A 473 11.14 -6.97 30.88
N ASN A 474 10.52 -5.87 31.29
CA ASN A 474 9.10 -5.67 31.07
C ASN A 474 8.82 -5.37 29.59
N LEU A 475 7.79 -6.03 29.05
CA LEU A 475 7.26 -5.81 27.71
C LEU A 475 5.87 -5.19 27.84
N TYR A 476 5.71 -4.02 27.25
CA TYR A 476 4.47 -3.27 27.23
C TYR A 476 3.87 -3.22 25.82
N GLU A 477 2.55 -3.13 25.74
CA GLU A 477 1.78 -2.75 24.56
C GLU A 477 1.00 -1.48 24.86
N GLY A 478 0.99 -0.54 23.91
CA GLY A 478 0.18 0.67 24.00
C GLY A 478 -0.94 0.63 22.97
N SER A 479 -2.17 0.90 23.43
CA SER A 479 -3.34 1.09 22.59
C SER A 479 -4.11 2.32 23.03
N PHE A 480 -4.10 3.36 22.18
CA PHE A 480 -4.66 4.68 22.46
C PHE A 480 -4.23 5.26 23.82
N ARG A 481 -2.99 4.98 24.24
CA ARG A 481 -2.37 5.41 25.50
C ARG A 481 -0.91 5.74 25.30
N ASP A 482 -0.45 6.80 25.93
CA ASP A 482 0.93 7.26 25.89
C ASP A 482 1.72 6.82 27.13
N VAL A 483 3.05 6.94 27.07
CA VAL A 483 3.98 6.52 28.13
C VAL A 483 3.76 7.23 29.47
N VAL A 484 3.18 8.42 29.46
CA VAL A 484 2.81 9.17 30.67
C VAL A 484 1.60 8.56 31.39
N GLU A 485 0.74 7.86 30.66
CA GLU A 485 -0.40 7.10 31.17
C GLU A 485 0.03 5.67 31.57
N TRP A 486 1.22 5.55 32.17
CA TRP A 486 1.93 4.28 32.42
C TRP A 486 1.12 3.21 33.18
N ARG A 487 0.04 3.58 33.86
CA ARG A 487 -0.86 2.64 34.55
C ARG A 487 -1.79 1.89 33.59
N GLU A 488 -2.04 2.45 32.41
CA GLU A 488 -3.05 1.97 31.46
C GLU A 488 -2.43 1.20 30.28
N LEU A 489 -1.10 1.20 30.14
CA LEU A 489 -0.43 0.36 29.14
C LEU A 489 -0.57 -1.12 29.52
N ASP A 490 -0.72 -1.99 28.53
CA ASP A 490 -0.84 -3.42 28.78
C ASP A 490 0.54 -4.01 29.09
N LEU A 491 0.66 -4.67 30.24
CA LEU A 491 1.89 -5.37 30.64
C LEU A 491 1.81 -6.83 30.17
N ASP A 492 2.48 -7.12 29.06
CA ASP A 492 2.44 -8.41 28.38
C ASP A 492 3.35 -9.46 29.06
N SER A 493 4.41 -9.01 29.74
CA SER A 493 5.31 -9.85 30.55
C SER A 493 4.82 -9.97 31.99
N ASN A 494 5.10 -11.10 32.67
CA ASN A 494 4.90 -11.22 34.13
C ASN A 494 3.48 -10.89 34.64
N GLN A 495 2.44 -11.20 33.85
CA GLN A 495 1.03 -11.08 34.27
C GLN A 495 0.82 -11.77 35.64
N GLY A 496 0.35 -11.01 36.63
CA GLY A 496 0.19 -11.45 38.03
C GLY A 496 1.31 -11.03 39.02
N ARG A 497 2.39 -10.39 38.55
CA ARG A 497 3.40 -9.70 39.38
C ARG A 497 3.72 -8.33 38.81
N GLU A 498 2.70 -7.49 38.69
CA GLU A 498 2.80 -6.20 38.02
C GLU A 498 3.79 -5.25 38.73
N ASN A 499 4.94 -5.02 38.10
CA ASN A 499 5.91 -4.04 38.56
C ASN A 499 6.20 -3.05 37.43
N ARG A 500 5.46 -1.93 37.43
CA ARG A 500 5.57 -0.84 36.45
C ARG A 500 6.54 0.27 36.90
N ARG A 501 7.50 -0.04 37.79
CA ARG A 501 8.43 0.96 38.37
C ARG A 501 9.31 1.62 37.31
N ASP A 502 9.71 0.87 36.28
CA ASP A 502 10.47 1.38 35.14
C ASP A 502 9.69 2.45 34.38
N LEU A 503 8.45 2.18 34.00
CA LEU A 503 7.61 3.07 33.22
C LEU A 503 7.18 4.29 34.04
N ARG A 504 6.87 4.11 35.33
CA ARG A 504 6.65 5.23 36.27
C ARG A 504 7.88 6.13 36.39
N ARG A 505 9.10 5.57 36.37
CA ARG A 505 10.33 6.38 36.39
C ARG A 505 10.48 7.18 35.10
N LEU A 506 10.26 6.55 33.94
CA LEU A 506 10.26 7.27 32.65
C LEU A 506 9.25 8.42 32.65
N ALA A 507 7.99 8.17 33.03
CA ALA A 507 6.95 9.20 33.09
C ALA A 507 7.37 10.39 33.99
N LYS A 508 7.89 10.12 35.20
CA LYS A 508 8.42 11.17 36.09
C LYS A 508 9.64 11.91 35.54
N SER A 509 10.47 11.25 34.75
CA SER A 509 11.61 11.90 34.09
C SER A 509 11.14 12.82 32.97
N ILE A 510 10.11 12.41 32.22
CA ILE A 510 9.47 13.24 31.19
C ILE A 510 8.87 14.50 31.83
N GLU A 511 8.16 14.38 32.94
CA GLU A 511 7.60 15.52 33.70
C GLU A 511 8.67 16.54 34.17
N LYS A 512 9.92 16.11 34.32
CA LYS A 512 11.03 16.93 34.82
C LYS A 512 12.00 17.37 33.72
N ALA A 513 11.83 16.87 32.50
CA ALA A 513 12.73 17.17 31.41
C ALA A 513 12.61 18.64 31.00
N ASP A 514 13.70 19.23 30.51
CA ASP A 514 13.66 20.58 29.95
C ASP A 514 12.85 20.59 28.64
N ASP A 515 11.96 21.58 28.48
CA ASP A 515 11.08 21.65 27.31
C ASP A 515 11.83 21.90 26.00
N ASN A 516 12.99 22.56 26.04
CA ASN A 516 13.77 22.87 24.83
C ASN A 516 14.77 21.75 24.48
N ASN A 517 15.31 21.07 25.49
CA ASN A 517 16.29 20.00 25.31
C ASN A 517 15.99 18.76 26.18
N PRO A 518 14.82 18.11 26.01
CA PRO A 518 14.41 17.03 26.90
C PRO A 518 15.32 15.81 26.80
N TRP A 519 15.92 15.61 25.62
CA TRP A 519 16.72 14.43 25.27
C TRP A 519 18.02 14.29 26.06
N GLU A 520 18.56 15.37 26.61
CA GLU A 520 19.75 15.31 27.48
C GLU A 520 19.47 14.46 28.73
N SER A 521 18.33 14.69 29.38
CA SER A 521 17.91 13.93 30.56
C SER A 521 17.25 12.58 30.23
N LEU A 522 16.54 12.50 29.09
CA LEU A 522 15.81 11.30 28.70
C LEU A 522 16.67 10.21 28.06
N ALA A 523 17.90 10.53 27.64
CA ALA A 523 18.84 9.57 27.05
C ALA A 523 19.20 8.40 27.99
N ASP A 524 19.04 8.56 29.31
CA ASP A 524 19.24 7.51 30.30
C ASP A 524 18.05 6.55 30.43
N TYR A 525 16.88 6.93 29.91
CA TYR A 525 15.63 6.19 30.04
C TYR A 525 15.16 5.60 28.72
N VAL A 526 15.48 6.23 27.59
CA VAL A 526 15.07 5.82 26.25
C VAL A 526 16.31 5.61 25.38
N ASP A 527 16.35 4.51 24.64
CA ASP A 527 17.35 4.37 23.58
C ASP A 527 16.97 5.30 22.43
N LEU A 528 17.58 6.49 22.43
CA LEU A 528 17.28 7.54 21.47
C LEU A 528 17.57 7.11 20.02
N GLY A 529 18.59 6.27 19.81
CA GLY A 529 18.90 5.76 18.48
C GLY A 529 17.82 4.83 17.95
N ASN A 530 17.35 3.89 18.76
CA ASN A 530 16.21 3.03 18.42
C ASN A 530 14.93 3.86 18.24
N PHE A 531 14.63 4.78 19.16
CA PHE A 531 13.40 5.57 19.12
C PHE A 531 13.33 6.47 17.89
N THR A 532 14.41 7.20 17.54
CA THR A 532 14.43 8.03 16.33
C THR A 532 14.25 7.19 15.07
N ARG A 533 14.88 6.00 14.96
CA ARG A 533 14.66 5.10 13.82
C ARG A 533 13.22 4.65 13.73
N PHE A 534 12.63 4.27 14.85
CA PHE A 534 11.24 3.82 14.94
C PHE A 534 10.28 4.92 14.45
N ILE A 535 10.37 6.15 14.97
CA ILE A 535 9.48 7.24 14.59
C ILE A 535 9.70 7.71 13.15
N ALA A 536 10.96 7.87 12.73
CA ALA A 536 11.26 8.26 11.35
C ALA A 536 10.74 7.23 10.34
N LEU A 537 10.88 5.93 10.66
CA LEU A 537 10.37 4.89 9.78
C LEU A 537 8.83 4.79 9.82
N GLU A 538 8.19 4.96 10.98
CA GLU A 538 6.72 5.03 11.11
C GLU A 538 6.13 6.10 10.18
N GLN A 539 6.75 7.28 10.16
CA GLN A 539 6.37 8.38 9.28
C GLN A 539 6.71 8.08 7.81
N LEU A 540 7.87 7.48 7.53
CA LEU A 540 8.28 7.14 6.17
C LEU A 540 7.29 6.15 5.52
N VAL A 541 6.87 5.10 6.23
CA VAL A 541 5.90 4.11 5.73
C VAL A 541 4.44 4.56 5.84
N ASN A 542 4.20 5.77 6.37
CA ASN A 542 2.87 6.33 6.61
C ASN A 542 1.98 5.43 7.48
N HIS A 543 2.54 4.86 8.55
CA HIS A 543 1.74 4.14 9.54
C HIS A 543 0.91 5.16 10.33
N TRP A 544 -0.36 5.29 9.99
CA TRP A 544 -1.13 6.46 10.39
C TRP A 544 -1.61 6.46 11.84
N ASP A 545 -1.75 5.29 12.46
CA ASP A 545 -2.23 5.09 13.83
C ASP A 545 -1.20 4.38 14.74
N GLY A 546 0.09 4.54 14.44
CA GLY A 546 1.20 4.06 15.27
C GLY A 546 1.44 4.90 16.54
N TYR A 547 2.65 4.88 17.09
CA TYR A 547 2.98 5.61 18.31
C TYR A 547 2.81 7.13 18.16
N THR A 548 2.99 7.66 16.95
CA THR A 548 2.71 9.08 16.68
C THR A 548 1.24 9.45 16.96
N GLN A 549 0.32 8.47 16.99
CA GLN A 549 -1.08 8.60 17.45
C GLN A 549 -1.38 7.75 18.70
N THR A 550 -0.36 7.40 19.49
CA THR A 550 -0.41 6.65 20.76
C THR A 550 -1.08 5.28 20.67
N ASN A 551 -1.01 4.61 19.52
CA ASN A 551 -1.57 3.28 19.31
C ASN A 551 -0.57 2.37 18.57
N ASN A 552 -0.86 1.06 18.48
CA ASN A 552 -0.08 0.12 17.67
C ASN A 552 1.45 0.14 17.90
N TYR A 553 1.88 0.21 19.16
CA TYR A 553 3.30 0.16 19.51
C TYR A 553 3.58 -0.77 20.70
N ARG A 554 4.81 -1.26 20.76
CA ARG A 554 5.34 -2.01 21.90
C ARG A 554 6.56 -1.29 22.48
N MET A 555 6.78 -1.50 23.78
CA MET A 555 7.98 -1.04 24.46
C MET A 555 8.62 -2.19 25.23
N TYR A 556 9.94 -2.33 25.13
CA TYR A 556 10.70 -3.26 25.95
C TYR A 556 11.66 -2.50 26.85
N TYR A 557 11.60 -2.75 28.16
CA TYR A 557 12.61 -2.25 29.09
C TYR A 557 13.80 -3.19 29.10
N ASN A 558 14.86 -2.83 28.36
CA ASN A 558 16.02 -3.69 28.20
C ASN A 558 16.82 -3.75 29.53
N PRO A 559 16.94 -4.93 30.17
CA PRO A 559 17.58 -5.04 31.48
C PRO A 559 19.11 -4.91 31.42
N GLU A 560 19.72 -4.94 30.24
CA GLU A 560 21.15 -4.71 30.03
C GLU A 560 21.47 -3.21 29.96
N THR A 561 20.77 -2.48 29.10
CA THR A 561 21.00 -1.04 28.90
C THR A 561 20.26 -0.16 29.90
N LYS A 562 19.24 -0.71 30.58
CA LYS A 562 18.30 0.00 31.46
C LYS A 562 17.48 1.07 30.75
N LYS A 563 17.30 0.93 29.43
CA LYS A 563 16.55 1.87 28.58
C LYS A 563 15.32 1.20 27.95
N PHE A 564 14.32 2.02 27.64
CA PHE A 564 13.18 1.63 26.83
C PHE A 564 13.54 1.67 25.36
N GLU A 565 13.09 0.63 24.66
CA GLU A 565 13.19 0.48 23.22
C GLU A 565 11.81 0.24 22.63
N PHE A 566 11.50 0.92 21.53
CA PHE A 566 10.20 0.95 20.89
C PHE A 566 10.23 0.16 19.58
N PHE A 567 9.08 -0.40 19.25
CA PHE A 567 8.89 -1.11 17.98
C PHE A 567 7.41 -1.21 17.60
N PRO A 568 7.11 -1.40 16.30
CA PRO A 568 5.73 -1.38 15.82
C PRO A 568 4.93 -2.60 16.27
N HIS A 569 3.63 -2.40 16.42
CA HIS A 569 2.57 -3.39 16.48
C HIS A 569 1.55 -3.07 15.38
N GLY A 570 0.59 -3.97 15.10
CA GLY A 570 -0.59 -3.68 14.24
C GLY A 570 -0.31 -2.87 12.98
N ALA A 571 0.64 -3.30 12.13
CA ALA A 571 1.11 -2.51 11.00
C ALA A 571 0.48 -2.99 9.67
N ASP A 572 -0.83 -3.19 9.67
CA ASP A 572 -1.64 -3.66 8.54
C ASP A 572 -2.09 -2.50 7.64
N GLN A 573 -2.09 -1.27 8.13
CA GLN A 573 -2.48 -0.07 7.38
C GLN A 573 -1.28 0.84 7.09
N LEU A 574 -0.43 0.40 6.17
CA LEU A 574 0.75 1.12 5.70
C LEU A 574 0.62 1.54 4.23
N PHE A 575 1.49 2.44 3.78
CA PHE A 575 1.65 2.78 2.36
C PHE A 575 0.39 3.36 1.68
N GLN A 576 -0.49 4.01 2.44
CA GLN A 576 -1.78 4.52 1.93
C GLN A 576 -1.68 5.93 1.35
N ASP A 577 -1.05 6.86 2.08
CA ASP A 577 -0.93 8.27 1.66
C ASP A 577 0.50 8.66 1.32
N VAL A 578 0.78 8.72 0.01
CA VAL A 578 2.07 9.13 -0.55
C VAL A 578 2.49 10.52 -0.05
N ARG A 579 1.54 11.44 0.16
CA ARG A 579 1.78 12.83 0.58
C ARG A 579 1.70 13.02 2.08
N GLY A 580 1.47 11.95 2.85
CA GLY A 580 1.32 12.03 4.28
C GLY A 580 2.46 12.83 4.91
N ASN A 581 2.11 13.89 5.62
CA ASN A 581 3.07 14.85 6.19
C ASN A 581 3.99 14.14 7.20
N ILE A 582 5.29 14.11 6.95
CA ILE A 582 6.28 13.50 7.84
C ILE A 582 6.46 14.28 9.15
N PHE A 583 5.96 15.50 9.22
CA PHE A 583 5.93 16.37 10.40
C PHE A 583 4.51 16.55 10.97
N ARG A 584 3.56 15.68 10.61
CA ARG A 584 2.18 15.73 11.12
C ARG A 584 2.13 15.80 12.66
N ASP A 585 0.99 16.22 13.18
CA ASP A 585 0.77 16.34 14.61
C ASP A 585 1.02 15.03 15.37
N GLN A 586 1.69 15.17 16.51
CA GLN A 586 2.20 14.09 17.34
C GLN A 586 1.39 14.01 18.64
N ARG A 587 0.66 12.90 18.85
CA ARG A 587 -0.02 12.65 20.13
C ARG A 587 0.94 12.11 21.18
N GLY A 588 1.86 11.22 20.82
CA GLY A 588 2.86 10.69 21.74
C GLY A 588 3.82 11.78 22.20
N ILE A 589 4.02 11.91 23.52
CA ILE A 589 4.85 12.99 24.10
C ILE A 589 6.31 12.90 23.64
N LEU A 590 6.86 11.68 23.54
CA LEU A 590 8.24 11.48 23.10
C LEU A 590 8.39 11.76 21.61
N SER A 591 7.42 11.38 20.76
CA SER A 591 7.50 11.66 19.32
C SER A 591 7.30 13.15 19.03
N ARG A 592 6.44 13.81 19.82
CA ARG A 592 6.27 15.26 19.83
C ARG A 592 7.57 15.97 20.20
N ALA A 593 8.21 15.58 21.30
CA ALA A 593 9.51 16.11 21.69
C ALA A 593 10.59 15.86 20.63
N LEU A 594 10.54 14.73 19.92
CA LEU A 594 11.48 14.41 18.85
C LEU A 594 11.28 15.32 17.63
N ILE A 595 10.04 15.64 17.27
CA ILE A 595 9.75 16.40 16.04
C ILE A 595 9.74 17.91 16.27
N GLN A 596 9.33 18.38 17.46
CA GLN A 596 9.06 19.80 17.72
C GLN A 596 10.19 20.56 18.45
N THR A 597 11.15 19.88 19.05
CA THR A 597 12.35 20.54 19.64
C THR A 597 13.46 20.66 18.61
N ASP A 598 14.31 21.69 18.68
CA ASP A 598 15.41 21.87 17.71
C ASP A 598 16.35 20.67 17.68
N SER A 599 16.82 20.22 18.85
CA SER A 599 17.76 19.11 18.95
C SER A 599 17.14 17.77 18.54
N GLY A 600 15.84 17.58 18.81
CA GLY A 600 15.08 16.44 18.32
C GLY A 600 14.89 16.47 16.81
N ASN A 601 14.44 17.60 16.27
CA ASN A 601 14.08 17.73 14.86
C ASN A 601 15.29 17.53 13.95
N GLN A 602 16.43 18.12 14.30
CA GLN A 602 17.70 17.88 13.58
C GLN A 602 18.04 16.39 13.51
N ARG A 603 17.87 15.67 14.62
CA ARG A 603 18.09 14.22 14.69
C ARG A 603 17.08 13.45 13.85
N TYR A 604 15.82 13.83 13.89
CA TYR A 604 14.75 13.23 13.10
C TYR A 604 15.00 13.39 11.59
N CYS A 605 15.28 14.61 11.13
CA CYS A 605 15.55 14.92 9.74
C CYS A 605 16.81 14.19 9.22
N GLN A 606 17.87 14.16 10.04
CA GLN A 606 19.08 13.39 9.72
C GLN A 606 18.77 11.88 9.60
N MET A 607 17.98 11.33 10.52
CA MET A 607 17.57 9.94 10.49
C MET A 607 16.71 9.62 9.26
N MET A 608 15.78 10.49 8.89
CA MET A 608 14.96 10.34 7.68
C MET A 608 15.83 10.25 6.42
N LYS A 609 16.83 11.14 6.28
CA LYS A 609 17.80 11.09 5.17
C LYS A 609 18.60 9.78 5.17
N GLN A 610 19.04 9.31 6.34
CA GLN A 610 19.75 8.03 6.48
C GLN A 610 18.87 6.82 6.09
N LEU A 611 17.60 6.80 6.50
CA LEU A 611 16.66 5.75 6.12
C LEU A 611 16.40 5.74 4.61
N LEU A 612 16.25 6.92 4.00
CA LEU A 612 16.12 7.04 2.54
C LEU A 612 17.35 6.52 1.79
N GLU A 613 18.56 6.73 2.33
CA GLU A 613 19.81 6.29 1.68
C GLU A 613 20.09 4.79 1.90
N GLN A 614 19.73 4.22 3.05
CA GLN A 614 20.22 2.90 3.48
C GLN A 614 19.15 1.82 3.62
N VAL A 615 17.87 2.18 3.79
CA VAL A 615 16.77 1.24 4.06
C VAL A 615 15.69 1.29 2.99
N TRP A 616 15.33 2.49 2.52
CA TRP A 616 14.34 2.69 1.46
C TRP A 616 14.97 2.42 0.10
N ASP A 617 15.11 1.15 -0.26
CA ASP A 617 15.53 0.74 -1.61
C ASP A 617 14.28 0.27 -2.36
N GLU A 618 13.79 1.10 -3.29
CA GLU A 618 12.57 0.84 -4.04
C GLU A 618 12.64 -0.48 -4.81
N SER A 619 13.79 -0.81 -5.41
CA SER A 619 13.98 -2.06 -6.15
C SER A 619 13.94 -3.28 -5.23
N LYS A 620 14.61 -3.21 -4.08
CA LYS A 620 14.59 -4.29 -3.07
C LYS A 620 13.20 -4.47 -2.47
N ILE A 621 12.48 -3.38 -2.20
CA ILE A 621 11.10 -3.42 -1.70
C ILE A 621 10.19 -4.06 -2.75
N LYS A 622 10.25 -3.62 -4.01
CA LYS A 622 9.48 -4.22 -5.10
C LYS A 622 9.80 -5.70 -5.32
N SER A 623 11.05 -6.13 -5.16
CA SER A 623 11.41 -7.56 -5.21
C SER A 623 10.70 -8.36 -4.12
N ARG A 624 10.65 -7.85 -2.88
CA ARG A 624 9.91 -8.49 -1.79
C ARG A 624 8.41 -8.56 -2.07
N ILE A 625 7.84 -7.50 -2.67
CA ILE A 625 6.44 -7.49 -3.10
C ILE A 625 6.25 -8.53 -4.21
N ALA A 626 7.13 -8.62 -5.20
CA ALA A 626 7.03 -9.56 -6.32
C ALA A 626 7.05 -11.02 -5.86
N GLU A 627 7.99 -11.38 -4.97
CA GLU A 627 8.06 -12.71 -4.36
C GLU A 627 6.76 -13.06 -3.62
N THR A 628 6.26 -12.13 -2.82
CA THR A 628 5.04 -12.34 -2.01
C THR A 628 3.80 -12.40 -2.89
N TYR A 629 3.70 -11.52 -3.88
CA TYR A 629 2.62 -11.46 -4.86
C TYR A 629 2.47 -12.77 -5.60
N ARG A 630 3.57 -13.32 -6.14
CA ARG A 630 3.56 -14.62 -6.80
C ARG A 630 3.17 -15.76 -5.87
N LEU A 631 3.59 -15.69 -4.61
CA LEU A 631 3.27 -16.71 -3.61
C LEU A 631 1.76 -16.74 -3.28
N ILE A 632 1.15 -15.57 -3.06
CA ILE A 632 -0.21 -15.50 -2.50
C ILE A 632 -1.30 -15.29 -3.55
N HIS A 633 -0.99 -14.72 -4.72
CA HIS A 633 -1.96 -14.46 -5.78
C HIS A 633 -2.81 -15.71 -6.14
N PRO A 634 -2.24 -16.93 -6.29
CA PRO A 634 -3.05 -18.13 -6.58
C PRO A 634 -4.14 -18.41 -5.53
N TYR A 635 -3.89 -18.10 -4.25
CA TYR A 635 -4.84 -18.32 -3.16
C TYR A 635 -5.93 -17.26 -3.08
N ILE A 636 -5.70 -16.08 -3.67
CA ILE A 636 -6.65 -14.98 -3.75
C ILE A 636 -7.50 -15.11 -5.02
N ALA A 637 -6.88 -15.51 -6.14
CA ALA A 637 -7.51 -15.64 -7.44
C ALA A 637 -8.56 -16.78 -7.50
N THR A 638 -8.47 -17.78 -6.62
CA THR A 638 -9.43 -18.89 -6.55
C THR A 638 -10.72 -18.58 -5.79
N ASP A 639 -11.03 -17.29 -5.57
CA ASP A 639 -12.26 -16.77 -4.94
C ASP A 639 -12.53 -17.39 -3.55
N LEU A 640 -11.87 -16.84 -2.54
CA LEU A 640 -12.12 -17.23 -1.16
C LEU A 640 -13.52 -16.74 -0.76
N GLU A 641 -14.41 -17.64 -0.33
CA GLU A 641 -15.71 -17.28 0.27
C GLU A 641 -15.57 -16.22 1.39
N LYS A 642 -14.39 -16.17 2.02
CA LYS A 642 -14.03 -15.26 3.12
C LYS A 642 -12.72 -14.52 2.81
N GLY A 643 -12.80 -13.25 2.40
CA GLY A 643 -11.63 -12.40 2.19
C GLY A 643 -11.86 -11.27 1.19
N HIS A 644 -10.75 -10.66 0.76
CA HIS A 644 -10.74 -9.63 -0.30
C HIS A 644 -10.90 -10.25 -1.68
N ARG A 645 -11.63 -9.55 -2.54
CA ARG A 645 -11.77 -9.92 -3.95
C ARG A 645 -10.46 -9.66 -4.70
N VAL A 646 -10.21 -10.42 -5.77
CA VAL A 646 -8.98 -10.28 -6.57
C VAL A 646 -8.83 -8.87 -7.14
N GLU A 647 -9.91 -8.19 -7.52
CA GLU A 647 -9.86 -6.82 -8.04
C GLU A 647 -9.36 -5.83 -6.98
N GLU A 648 -9.83 -5.98 -5.74
CA GLU A 648 -9.43 -5.14 -4.62
C GLU A 648 -7.96 -5.37 -4.26
N PHE A 649 -7.51 -6.63 -4.31
CA PHE A 649 -6.11 -6.99 -4.16
C PHE A 649 -5.25 -6.32 -5.24
N GLU A 650 -5.59 -6.49 -6.52
CA GLU A 650 -4.79 -5.94 -7.63
C GLU A 650 -4.71 -4.41 -7.61
N GLU A 651 -5.80 -3.71 -7.27
CA GLU A 651 -5.76 -2.25 -7.16
C GLU A 651 -4.98 -1.80 -5.92
N SER A 652 -5.05 -2.55 -4.82
CA SER A 652 -4.27 -2.24 -3.62
C SER A 652 -2.77 -2.46 -3.83
N ILE A 653 -2.37 -3.47 -4.59
CA ILE A 653 -0.98 -3.66 -5.04
C ILE A 653 -0.53 -2.48 -5.92
N ARG A 654 -1.36 -2.03 -6.87
CA ARG A 654 -1.06 -0.84 -7.69
C ARG A 654 -0.82 0.40 -6.81
N ARG A 655 -1.67 0.63 -5.79
CA ARG A 655 -1.51 1.73 -4.84
C ARG A 655 -0.22 1.63 -4.02
N MET A 656 0.07 0.43 -3.49
CA MET A 656 1.31 0.18 -2.75
C MET A 656 2.55 0.46 -3.60
N LEU A 657 2.60 -0.02 -4.85
CA LEU A 657 3.73 0.22 -5.76
C LEU A 657 3.93 1.72 -6.04
N ARG A 658 2.84 2.46 -6.28
CA ARG A 658 2.88 3.91 -6.45
C ARG A 658 3.42 4.62 -5.20
N PHE A 659 3.03 4.17 -4.02
CA PHE A 659 3.59 4.70 -2.77
C PHE A 659 5.10 4.47 -2.73
N ILE A 660 5.56 3.25 -2.99
CA ILE A 660 7.00 2.93 -2.96
C ILE A 660 7.80 3.82 -3.91
N ASP A 661 7.32 4.02 -5.14
CA ASP A 661 8.01 4.81 -6.15
C ASP A 661 8.06 6.31 -5.83
N ALA A 662 6.98 6.86 -5.27
CA ALA A 662 6.84 8.30 -5.10
C ALA A 662 7.26 8.81 -3.71
N ARG A 663 7.28 7.95 -2.67
CA ARG A 663 7.43 8.39 -1.28
C ARG A 663 8.75 9.13 -1.03
N ARG A 664 9.86 8.68 -1.64
CA ARG A 664 11.16 9.36 -1.52
C ARG A 664 11.07 10.84 -1.88
N TYR A 665 10.46 11.14 -3.01
CA TYR A 665 10.35 12.51 -3.53
C TYR A 665 9.46 13.38 -2.64
N ALA A 666 8.32 12.82 -2.19
CA ALA A 666 7.44 13.52 -1.24
C ALA A 666 8.15 13.84 0.09
N VAL A 667 8.95 12.91 0.61
CA VAL A 667 9.71 13.10 1.86
C VAL A 667 10.84 14.12 1.67
N LEU A 668 11.61 14.03 0.58
CA LEU A 668 12.69 14.97 0.30
C LEU A 668 12.18 16.41 0.12
N SER A 669 11.05 16.58 -0.59
CA SER A 669 10.39 17.89 -0.75
C SER A 669 10.01 18.50 0.59
N GLN A 670 9.40 17.71 1.49
CA GLN A 670 9.04 18.17 2.84
C GLN A 670 10.27 18.51 3.68
N LEU A 671 11.36 17.73 3.59
CA LEU A 671 12.62 18.04 4.27
C LEU A 671 13.22 19.36 3.79
N GLN A 672 13.25 19.61 2.47
CA GLN A 672 13.74 20.89 1.91
C GLN A 672 12.90 22.08 2.38
N SER A 673 11.57 21.97 2.37
CA SER A 673 10.68 23.04 2.87
C SER A 673 10.89 23.32 4.36
N SER A 674 11.22 22.29 5.16
CA SER A 674 11.50 22.45 6.59
C SER A 674 12.83 23.19 6.85
N GLU A 675 13.85 22.98 6.01
CA GLU A 675 15.14 23.67 6.11
C GLU A 675 15.05 25.15 5.72
N GLN A 676 14.11 25.51 4.84
CA GLN A 676 13.85 26.88 4.39
C GLN A 676 12.86 27.65 5.29
N SER A 677 12.18 26.95 6.19
CA SER A 677 11.26 27.58 7.14
C SER A 677 12.06 28.33 8.22
N PRO A 678 11.66 29.56 8.61
CA PRO A 678 12.26 30.25 9.75
C PRO A 678 12.24 29.33 10.97
N SER A 679 13.20 29.49 11.89
CA SER A 679 13.23 28.67 13.11
C SER A 679 11.84 28.72 13.78
N TRP A 680 11.42 27.65 14.48
CA TRP A 680 10.14 27.67 15.20
C TRP A 680 10.01 28.87 16.16
N ARG A 681 11.14 29.49 16.55
CA ARG A 681 11.23 30.73 17.31
C ARG A 681 10.88 32.00 16.52
N GLU A 682 11.17 32.02 15.23
CA GLU A 682 10.77 33.11 14.31
C GLU A 682 9.31 32.98 13.86
N TYR A 683 8.66 31.84 14.14
CA TYR A 683 7.22 31.63 14.00
C TYR A 683 6.38 32.35 15.09
N ARG A 684 6.75 33.58 15.43
CA ARG A 684 5.96 34.50 16.26
C ARG A 684 5.65 35.76 15.45
N ARG A 685 4.66 35.68 14.53
CA ARG A 685 3.77 36.79 14.08
C ARG A 685 2.85 36.47 12.88
N SER A 686 2.50 35.20 12.63
CA SER A 686 1.47 34.84 11.63
C SER A 686 0.37 33.95 12.22
N GLY A 687 0.08 34.10 13.52
CA GLY A 687 -1.13 33.54 14.12
C GLY A 687 -2.33 34.41 13.75
N PHE A 688 -3.12 33.97 12.75
CA PHE A 688 -4.61 34.02 12.70
C PHE A 688 -5.24 33.84 11.29
N HIS A 689 -4.48 33.55 10.23
CA HIS A 689 -5.07 33.46 8.87
C HIS A 689 -4.94 32.12 8.12
N SER A 690 -4.19 31.13 8.62
CA SER A 690 -4.00 29.86 7.87
C SER A 690 -5.08 28.79 8.11
N TYR A 691 -6.03 29.01 9.03
CA TYR A 691 -7.06 28.00 9.35
C TYR A 691 -8.25 27.97 8.38
N LEU A 692 -8.33 28.88 7.41
CA LEU A 692 -9.50 29.04 6.52
C LEU A 692 -9.27 28.70 5.04
N MET A 693 -8.05 28.33 4.62
CA MET A 693 -7.74 28.12 3.19
C MET A 693 -7.53 26.64 2.77
N HIS A 694 -7.86 25.66 3.62
CA HIS A 694 -7.72 24.24 3.28
C HIS A 694 -9.00 23.40 3.47
N TYR A 695 -10.16 23.93 3.05
CA TYR A 695 -11.39 23.14 2.87
C TYR A 695 -11.94 23.23 1.45
#